data_AF-A0A954RRF9-F1
#
_entry.id   AF-A0A954RRF9-F1
#
_cell.length_a   1.000
_cell.length_b   1.000
_cell.length_c   1.000
_cell.angle_alpha   90.00
_cell.angle_beta   90.00
_cell.angle_gamma   90.00
#
_symmetry.space_group_name_H-M   'P 1'
#
loop_
_entity.id
_entity.type
_entity.pdbx_description
1 polymer ?
#
loop_
_entity_poly.entity_id
_entity_poly.type
_entity_poly.pdbx_seq_one_letter_code
_entity_poly.pdbx_strand_id
1 'polypeptide(L)'
;EAAGQLFRDIALAIMAAVGLSLIVSLTVVPSAAGVLLKSRQTVATDVPSAVSSLAATEGTIVHRARRLLARVASAMGRLTDLPAILGGVVRWLLNGWFRRLATAALFATVTIAGIAYLLPPLDYLPKGNRNVIFGVMIPPPGYSVDQLFEIGKRIEPRLAPTWEAAGDRFAIEEKRRGWPNPLAASNIRVPIGVGDQTVAAPLLDQYFMVAREGRIFQVAIPTDATKTPDALPLLAQAMGGGAAPDTPFFAFQFPLFRTGGTTGAAIKIDVVGDSLDEVITAAGILFSDLVAEFGPQSTNPSPANFTLPTPEIRVTPNDERLQDAGLTRRDVGLATQASGDGIIIPRRFERGGELKDLKIINADSLGDSPVYDMLNAPVATRRDGVIDLASVAEVERVRVQDQIRHVDRQRAVTLEFTPPADVALATIVEQLHAKVSQLRDNGSIPPGIDVNFAGSAGNLAEIRTALIGDGSVIGTIGSSLVLAFVVVYLLMVILFQSWTYPLVIMISVPLAMLGGFLGLALVHHWTVADRYLPVQNMDVLTILGFVILAGVVVNNAILIVHQALNFRATGVDEDGNPVSADPNEAIVQSVTSRVRPILMSTLTSVGGMLPLVFLTGPGSELYRGLGAVITGGLLISTIFTMFLVPVVLSMVFELTKKTVAGDVESRVETLATQKITNPRPATISHS
;
A
#
# COMPACT_ATOMS: atom_id res chain seq x y z
N GLU A 1 7.02 10.51 4.94
CA GLU A 1 6.10 11.68 4.93
C GLU A 1 4.72 11.41 4.29
N ALA A 2 4.63 10.99 3.02
CA ALA A 2 3.34 10.79 2.34
C ALA A 2 2.41 9.73 2.96
N ALA A 3 2.95 8.59 3.43
CA ALA A 3 2.15 7.56 4.11
C ALA A 3 1.59 8.08 5.44
N GLY A 4 2.39 8.83 6.22
CA GLY A 4 1.96 9.48 7.46
C GLY A 4 0.79 10.46 7.28
N GLN A 5 0.81 11.25 6.20
CA GLN A 5 -0.30 12.14 5.85
C GLN A 5 -1.57 11.36 5.52
N LEU A 6 -1.46 10.29 4.72
CA LEU A 6 -2.61 9.43 4.41
C LEU A 6 -3.23 8.82 5.69
N PHE A 7 -2.41 8.37 6.64
CA PHE A 7 -2.91 7.85 7.94
C PHE A 7 -3.66 8.91 8.72
N ARG A 8 -3.07 10.11 8.83
CA ARG A 8 -3.67 11.21 9.56
C ARG A 8 -5.03 11.57 8.96
N ASP A 9 -5.12 11.65 7.64
CA ASP A 9 -6.35 12.08 6.96
C ASP A 9 -7.45 11.03 7.09
N ILE A 10 -7.13 9.73 6.96
CA ILE A 10 -8.08 8.64 7.23
C ILE A 10 -8.55 8.65 8.68
N ALA A 11 -7.63 8.80 9.64
CA ALA A 11 -7.96 8.82 11.06
C ALA A 11 -8.86 10.01 11.41
N LEU A 12 -8.55 11.22 10.90
CA LEU A 12 -9.36 12.42 11.10
C LEU A 12 -10.77 12.26 10.51
N ALA A 13 -10.88 11.69 9.31
CA ALA A 13 -12.17 11.43 8.67
C ALA A 13 -13.02 10.45 9.50
N ILE A 14 -12.41 9.36 9.99
CA ILE A 14 -13.10 8.39 10.86
C ILE A 14 -13.54 9.05 12.16
N MET A 15 -12.66 9.81 12.83
CA MET A 15 -13.00 10.49 14.07
C MET A 15 -14.15 11.49 13.89
N ALA A 16 -14.12 12.29 12.81
CA ALA A 16 -15.18 13.23 12.50
C ALA A 16 -16.51 12.52 12.19
N ALA A 17 -16.47 11.44 11.38
CA ALA A 17 -17.66 10.67 11.03
C ALA A 17 -18.29 9.97 12.25
N VAL A 18 -17.47 9.34 13.10
CA VAL A 18 -17.92 8.70 14.34
C VAL A 18 -18.46 9.73 15.33
N GLY A 19 -17.78 10.87 15.47
CA GLY A 19 -18.24 11.97 16.33
C GLY A 19 -19.59 12.55 15.89
N LEU A 20 -19.77 12.78 14.59
CA LEU A 20 -21.04 13.22 14.04
C LEU A 20 -22.13 12.14 14.18
N SER A 21 -21.78 10.87 13.94
CA SER A 21 -22.69 9.74 14.12
C SER A 21 -23.18 9.61 15.57
N LEU A 22 -22.32 9.86 16.56
CA LEU A 22 -22.70 9.88 17.97
C LEU A 22 -23.75 10.97 18.26
N ILE A 23 -23.54 12.20 17.76
CA ILE A 23 -24.48 13.31 17.93
C ILE A 23 -25.83 12.96 17.30
N VAL A 24 -25.83 12.42 16.08
CA VAL A 24 -27.04 11.99 15.36
C VAL A 24 -27.76 10.86 16.11
N SER A 25 -27.02 9.89 16.65
CA SER A 25 -27.57 8.76 17.40
C SER A 25 -28.26 9.19 18.69
N LEU A 26 -27.79 10.26 19.35
CA LEU A 26 -28.37 10.76 20.59
C LEU A 26 -29.56 11.72 20.37
N THR A 27 -29.58 12.44 19.24
CA THR A 27 -30.56 13.52 18.99
C THR A 27 -31.61 13.15 17.95
N VAL A 28 -31.16 12.79 16.75
CA VAL A 28 -32.03 12.58 15.59
C VAL A 28 -32.70 11.21 15.65
N VAL A 29 -31.96 10.15 15.98
CA VAL A 29 -32.52 8.78 15.98
C VAL A 29 -33.72 8.63 16.94
N PRO A 30 -33.66 9.07 18.21
CA PRO A 30 -34.81 8.99 19.11
C PRO A 30 -35.99 9.85 18.65
N SER A 31 -35.71 11.07 18.18
CA SER A 31 -36.73 12.01 17.69
C SER A 31 -37.45 11.48 16.44
N ALA A 32 -36.69 11.00 15.47
CA ALA A 32 -37.21 10.43 14.23
C ALA A 32 -37.98 9.13 14.50
N ALA A 33 -37.46 8.25 15.37
CA ALA A 33 -38.17 7.04 15.77
C ALA A 33 -39.51 7.37 16.44
N GLY A 34 -39.54 8.35 17.35
CA GLY A 34 -40.78 8.81 18.00
C GLY A 34 -41.82 9.32 17.01
N VAL A 35 -41.41 10.07 15.97
CA VAL A 35 -42.32 10.58 14.94
C VAL A 35 -42.80 9.45 14.01
N LEU A 36 -41.88 8.65 13.48
CA LEU A 36 -42.15 7.62 12.48
C LEU A 36 -42.95 6.43 13.05
N LEU A 37 -42.67 6.01 14.29
CA LEU A 37 -43.38 4.90 14.93
C LEU A 37 -44.78 5.31 15.40
N LYS A 38 -44.98 6.57 15.81
CA LYS A 38 -46.30 7.10 16.17
C LYS A 38 -47.26 7.14 14.98
N SER A 39 -46.76 7.41 13.77
CA SER A 39 -47.54 7.35 12.52
C SER A 39 -48.03 5.93 12.16
N ARG A 40 -47.43 4.88 12.73
CA ARG A 40 -47.78 3.48 12.41
C ARG A 40 -48.85 2.91 13.33
N GLN A 41 -48.92 3.39 14.58
CA GLN A 41 -49.99 3.02 15.51
C GLN A 41 -51.34 3.62 15.13
N THR A 42 -51.38 4.80 14.50
CA THR A 42 -52.63 5.42 14.00
C THR A 42 -53.18 4.75 12.74
N VAL A 43 -52.38 3.99 11.98
CA VAL A 43 -52.81 3.26 10.79
C VAL A 43 -53.19 1.80 11.10
N ALA A 44 -52.70 1.24 12.23
CA ALA A 44 -52.99 -0.14 12.62
C ALA A 44 -54.39 -0.34 13.21
N THR A 45 -55.13 0.72 13.52
CA THR A 45 -56.51 0.64 14.06
C THR A 45 -57.61 0.68 13.00
N ASP A 46 -57.32 1.03 11.74
CA ASP A 46 -58.33 1.08 10.66
C ASP A 46 -57.77 0.63 9.31
N VAL A 47 -57.51 -0.68 9.13
CA VAL A 47 -57.49 -1.28 7.77
C VAL A 47 -57.94 -2.74 7.78
N PRO A 48 -59.23 -3.03 7.57
CA PRO A 48 -59.65 -4.17 6.77
C PRO A 48 -59.90 -3.70 5.33
N SER A 49 -59.38 -4.45 4.35
CA SER A 49 -59.84 -4.53 2.94
C SER A 49 -59.26 -3.63 1.82
N ALA A 50 -58.34 -2.69 2.06
CA ALA A 50 -57.83 -1.83 0.96
C ALA A 50 -56.50 -2.28 0.30
N VAL A 51 -55.96 -3.45 0.64
CA VAL A 51 -54.69 -3.98 0.07
C VAL A 51 -54.91 -5.20 -0.84
N SER A 52 -56.13 -5.73 -0.93
CA SER A 52 -56.49 -6.82 -1.85
C SER A 52 -56.86 -6.34 -3.26
N SER A 53 -57.10 -5.05 -3.49
CA SER A 53 -57.54 -4.51 -4.79
C SER A 53 -56.43 -3.94 -5.68
N LEU A 54 -55.21 -3.77 -5.17
CA LEU A 54 -54.02 -3.38 -5.97
C LEU A 54 -53.21 -4.60 -6.46
N ALA A 55 -53.75 -5.81 -6.29
CA ALA A 55 -53.11 -7.07 -6.68
C ALA A 55 -53.39 -7.50 -8.13
N ALA A 56 -53.87 -6.60 -8.99
CA ALA A 56 -54.26 -6.89 -10.37
C ALA A 56 -53.51 -6.03 -11.39
N THR A 57 -52.20 -5.86 -11.23
CA THR A 57 -51.35 -5.38 -12.34
C THR A 57 -50.01 -6.09 -12.29
N GLU A 58 -49.86 -7.03 -13.23
CA GLU A 58 -48.74 -7.96 -13.33
C GLU A 58 -47.44 -7.24 -13.67
N GLY A 59 -46.44 -7.41 -12.79
CA GLY A 59 -45.05 -7.08 -13.07
C GLY A 59 -44.15 -8.16 -12.49
N THR A 60 -43.50 -8.94 -13.36
CA THR A 60 -42.57 -10.03 -13.01
C THR A 60 -41.41 -9.59 -12.10
N ILE A 61 -41.04 -8.30 -12.14
CA ILE A 61 -39.99 -7.70 -11.31
C ILE A 61 -40.46 -7.53 -9.86
N VAL A 62 -41.69 -7.06 -9.64
CA VAL A 62 -42.27 -6.85 -8.31
C VAL A 62 -42.47 -8.19 -7.60
N HIS A 63 -42.87 -9.23 -8.34
CA HIS A 63 -43.06 -10.56 -7.76
C HIS A 63 -41.73 -11.26 -7.42
N ARG A 64 -40.65 -11.03 -8.19
CA ARG A 64 -39.28 -11.46 -7.83
C ARG A 64 -38.75 -10.71 -6.62
N ALA A 65 -38.90 -9.39 -6.56
CA ALA A 65 -38.49 -8.58 -5.42
C ALA A 65 -39.24 -8.98 -4.14
N ARG A 66 -40.55 -9.24 -4.23
CA ARG A 66 -41.38 -9.69 -3.10
C ARG A 66 -41.02 -11.11 -2.64
N ARG A 67 -40.68 -12.03 -3.56
CA ARG A 67 -40.13 -13.35 -3.20
C ARG A 67 -38.76 -13.27 -2.54
N LEU A 68 -37.90 -12.37 -3.01
CA LEU A 68 -36.57 -12.16 -2.45
C LEU A 68 -36.68 -11.53 -1.05
N LEU A 69 -37.53 -10.52 -0.88
CA LEU A 69 -37.87 -9.93 0.42
C LEU A 69 -38.53 -10.94 1.37
N ALA A 70 -39.44 -11.81 0.89
CA ALA A 70 -40.04 -12.85 1.70
C ALA A 70 -39.04 -13.96 2.09
N ARG A 71 -38.08 -14.29 1.23
CA ARG A 71 -36.96 -15.20 1.55
C ARG A 71 -36.00 -14.58 2.55
N VAL A 72 -35.69 -13.30 2.42
CA VAL A 72 -34.90 -12.55 3.40
C VAL A 72 -35.64 -12.45 4.74
N ALA A 73 -36.95 -12.16 4.72
CA ALA A 73 -37.78 -12.08 5.91
C ALA A 73 -37.96 -13.43 6.61
N SER A 74 -38.10 -14.54 5.87
CA SER A 74 -38.15 -15.89 6.45
C SER A 74 -36.78 -16.39 6.93
N ALA A 75 -35.68 -15.97 6.29
CA ALA A 75 -34.32 -16.15 6.83
C ALA A 75 -34.13 -15.34 8.14
N MET A 76 -34.63 -14.10 8.19
CA MET A 76 -34.73 -13.29 9.42
C MET A 76 -35.66 -13.90 10.47
N GLY A 77 -36.68 -14.64 10.06
CA GLY A 77 -37.52 -15.44 10.96
C GLY A 77 -36.72 -16.55 11.65
N ARG A 78 -35.78 -17.21 10.97
CA ARG A 78 -34.88 -18.18 11.63
C ARG A 78 -33.88 -17.52 12.59
N LEU A 79 -33.63 -16.21 12.47
CA LEU A 79 -32.84 -15.45 13.44
C LEU A 79 -33.59 -15.22 14.77
N THR A 80 -34.89 -15.53 14.88
CA THR A 80 -35.61 -15.36 16.15
C THR A 80 -35.17 -16.36 17.21
N ASP A 81 -34.77 -17.57 16.79
CA ASP A 81 -34.41 -18.69 17.68
C ASP A 81 -32.91 -18.71 18.01
N LEU A 82 -32.08 -18.00 17.24
CA LEU A 82 -30.63 -17.87 17.45
C LEU A 82 -30.25 -17.46 18.89
N PRO A 83 -30.90 -16.46 19.52
CA PRO A 83 -30.63 -16.10 20.90
C PRO A 83 -30.79 -17.27 21.88
N ALA A 84 -31.84 -18.08 21.72
CA ALA A 84 -32.11 -19.20 22.61
C ALA A 84 -31.09 -20.33 22.41
N ILE A 85 -30.71 -20.61 21.16
CA ILE A 85 -29.68 -21.61 20.83
C ILE A 85 -28.33 -21.19 21.40
N LEU A 86 -27.91 -19.96 21.14
CA LEU A 86 -26.62 -19.42 21.62
C LEU A 86 -26.59 -19.36 23.15
N GLY A 87 -27.68 -18.90 23.79
CA GLY A 87 -27.81 -18.94 25.24
C GLY A 87 -27.71 -20.36 25.81
N GLY A 88 -28.32 -21.35 25.15
CA GLY A 88 -28.21 -22.77 25.53
C GLY A 88 -26.78 -23.30 25.45
N VAL A 89 -26.04 -22.97 24.38
CA VAL A 89 -24.63 -23.35 24.22
C VAL A 89 -23.75 -22.68 25.27
N VAL A 90 -23.96 -21.39 25.53
CA VAL A 90 -23.22 -20.67 26.59
C VAL A 90 -23.52 -21.27 27.96
N ARG A 91 -24.79 -21.58 28.28
CA ARG A 91 -25.13 -22.27 29.54
C ARG A 91 -24.43 -23.62 29.66
N TRP A 92 -24.35 -24.39 28.57
CA TRP A 92 -23.61 -25.66 28.54
C TRP A 92 -22.10 -25.50 28.79
N LEU A 93 -21.49 -24.44 28.23
CA LEU A 93 -20.09 -24.08 28.46
C LEU A 93 -19.83 -23.64 29.91
N LEU A 94 -20.78 -22.92 30.50
CA LEU A 94 -20.68 -22.38 31.85
C LEU A 94 -20.89 -23.43 32.95
N ASN A 95 -21.56 -24.55 32.68
CA ASN A 95 -21.89 -25.57 33.69
C ASN A 95 -20.68 -26.35 34.26
N GLY A 96 -19.45 -26.16 33.78
CA GLY A 96 -18.28 -26.86 34.34
C GLY A 96 -16.95 -26.12 34.19
N TRP A 97 -16.17 -26.04 35.28
CA TRP A 97 -14.85 -25.40 35.30
C TRP A 97 -13.90 -25.93 34.23
N PHE A 98 -13.84 -27.26 34.06
CA PHE A 98 -13.02 -27.90 33.01
C PHE A 98 -13.43 -27.48 31.59
N ARG A 99 -14.74 -27.32 31.33
CA ARG A 99 -15.23 -26.90 30.02
C ARG A 99 -14.84 -25.47 29.72
N ARG A 100 -14.95 -24.59 30.72
CA ARG A 100 -14.53 -23.20 30.60
C ARG A 100 -13.03 -23.10 30.29
N LEU A 101 -12.20 -23.82 31.05
CA LEU A 101 -10.75 -23.81 30.86
C LEU A 101 -10.34 -24.43 29.51
N ALA A 102 -10.95 -25.56 29.12
CA ALA A 102 -10.72 -26.18 27.83
C ALA A 102 -11.12 -25.25 26.67
N THR A 103 -12.23 -24.52 26.81
CA THR A 103 -12.70 -23.57 25.79
C THR A 103 -11.74 -22.38 25.68
N ALA A 104 -11.34 -21.77 26.79
CA ALA A 104 -10.37 -20.68 26.81
C ALA A 104 -9.01 -21.11 26.24
N ALA A 105 -8.53 -22.29 26.62
CA ALA A 105 -7.28 -22.86 26.11
C ALA A 105 -7.38 -23.16 24.60
N LEU A 106 -8.47 -23.78 24.14
CA LEU A 106 -8.70 -24.05 22.72
C LEU A 106 -8.67 -22.75 21.91
N PHE A 107 -9.41 -21.73 22.34
CA PHE A 107 -9.42 -20.45 21.66
C PHE A 107 -8.05 -19.78 21.66
N ALA A 108 -7.34 -19.75 22.78
CA ALA A 108 -5.98 -19.21 22.83
C ALA A 108 -5.02 -19.97 21.89
N THR A 109 -5.11 -21.29 21.86
CA THR A 109 -4.25 -22.14 21.00
C THR A 109 -4.56 -21.91 19.53
N VAL A 110 -5.85 -21.88 19.14
CA VAL A 110 -6.30 -21.59 17.77
C VAL A 110 -5.87 -20.19 17.34
N THR A 111 -5.97 -19.19 18.22
CA THR A 111 -5.52 -17.84 17.93
C THR A 111 -4.02 -17.75 17.72
N ILE A 112 -3.21 -18.30 18.64
CA ILE A 112 -1.74 -18.23 18.54
C ILE A 112 -1.25 -19.03 17.32
N ALA A 113 -1.70 -20.27 17.16
CA ALA A 113 -1.29 -21.11 16.04
C ALA A 113 -1.78 -20.54 14.69
N GLY A 114 -3.01 -20.04 14.65
CA GLY A 114 -3.57 -19.46 13.44
C GLY A 114 -2.89 -18.14 13.03
N ILE A 115 -2.54 -17.27 13.98
CA ILE A 115 -1.75 -16.06 13.68
C ILE A 115 -0.36 -16.45 13.17
N ALA A 116 0.32 -17.42 13.80
CA ALA A 116 1.64 -17.87 13.37
C ALA A 116 1.63 -18.48 11.95
N TYR A 117 0.54 -19.16 11.56
CA TYR A 117 0.40 -19.76 10.24
C TYR A 117 -0.04 -18.76 9.16
N LEU A 118 -0.86 -17.77 9.50
CA LEU A 118 -1.49 -16.84 8.56
C LEU A 118 -0.73 -15.51 8.39
N LEU A 119 0.40 -15.31 9.09
CA LEU A 119 1.15 -14.07 9.02
C LEU A 119 1.69 -13.85 7.59
N PRO A 120 1.16 -12.88 6.82
CA PRO A 120 1.61 -12.64 5.45
C PRO A 120 2.91 -11.84 5.44
N PRO A 121 3.65 -11.87 4.34
CA PRO A 121 4.84 -11.05 4.20
C PRO A 121 4.48 -9.56 4.06
N LEU A 122 5.40 -8.70 4.52
CA LEU A 122 5.22 -7.25 4.65
C LEU A 122 5.61 -6.49 3.38
N ASP A 123 4.78 -5.52 3.01
CA ASP A 123 5.01 -4.52 1.98
C ASP A 123 4.88 -3.10 2.56
N TYR A 124 5.49 -2.11 1.91
CA TYR A 124 5.36 -0.71 2.33
C TYR A 124 3.99 -0.12 1.95
N LEU A 125 3.61 -0.27 0.68
CA LEU A 125 2.36 0.24 0.14
C LEU A 125 1.77 -0.80 -0.82
N PRO A 126 0.45 -0.82 -1.00
CA PRO A 126 -0.16 -1.74 -1.95
C PRO A 126 0.42 -1.46 -3.34
N LYS A 127 0.70 -2.55 -4.07
CA LYS A 127 1.08 -2.52 -5.49
C LYS A 127 -0.16 -2.16 -6.32
N GLY A 128 -0.60 -0.92 -6.19
CA GLY A 128 -1.75 -0.41 -6.92
C GLY A 128 -1.36 -0.05 -8.35
N ASN A 129 -2.23 -0.36 -9.32
CA ASN A 129 -1.92 -0.20 -10.73
C ASN A 129 -2.69 0.97 -11.36
N ARG A 130 -1.97 1.92 -11.97
CA ARG A 130 -2.59 3.00 -12.74
C ARG A 130 -2.99 2.48 -14.12
N ASN A 131 -4.11 2.92 -14.69
CA ASN A 131 -4.42 2.60 -16.10
C ASN A 131 -3.52 3.40 -17.07
N VAL A 132 -2.20 3.27 -16.95
CA VAL A 132 -1.18 3.91 -17.78
C VAL A 132 0.05 3.02 -17.77
N ILE A 133 0.57 2.73 -18.96
CA ILE A 133 1.77 1.92 -19.18
C ILE A 133 2.83 2.74 -19.89
N PHE A 134 4.08 2.34 -19.68
CA PHE A 134 5.25 3.06 -20.15
C PHE A 134 6.15 2.09 -20.89
N GLY A 135 6.69 2.53 -22.02
CA GLY A 135 7.74 1.84 -22.76
C GLY A 135 8.99 2.71 -22.78
N VAL A 136 10.16 2.14 -22.52
CA VAL A 136 11.44 2.82 -22.63
C VAL A 136 12.36 1.96 -23.49
N MET A 137 13.06 2.62 -24.41
CA MET A 137 14.17 2.07 -25.15
C MET A 137 15.39 2.95 -24.89
N ILE A 138 16.51 2.32 -24.54
CA ILE A 138 17.77 3.00 -24.20
C ILE A 138 18.81 2.63 -25.27
N PRO A 139 18.86 3.33 -26.41
CA PRO A 139 19.92 3.15 -27.40
C PRO A 139 21.31 3.41 -26.79
N PRO A 140 22.36 2.76 -27.33
CA PRO A 140 23.73 3.04 -26.92
C PRO A 140 24.08 4.54 -27.03
N PRO A 141 25.00 5.05 -26.21
CA PRO A 141 25.44 6.43 -26.29
C PRO A 141 26.06 6.72 -27.68
N GLY A 142 25.71 7.89 -28.26
CA GLY A 142 26.22 8.36 -29.56
C GLY A 142 25.19 8.42 -30.70
N TYR A 143 23.95 7.95 -30.49
CA TYR A 143 22.88 8.10 -31.47
C TYR A 143 22.40 9.56 -31.57
N SER A 144 22.20 10.06 -32.79
CA SER A 144 21.67 11.41 -33.02
C SER A 144 20.15 11.45 -32.86
N VAL A 145 19.59 12.65 -32.61
CA VAL A 145 18.13 12.84 -32.52
C VAL A 145 17.41 12.36 -33.79
N ASP A 146 18.00 12.58 -34.96
CA ASP A 146 17.43 12.12 -36.24
C ASP A 146 17.38 10.59 -36.33
N GLN A 147 18.43 9.90 -35.86
CA GLN A 147 18.43 8.44 -35.81
C GLN A 147 17.37 7.92 -34.82
N LEU A 148 17.20 8.57 -33.67
CA LEU A 148 16.14 8.23 -32.71
C LEU A 148 14.75 8.43 -33.33
N PHE A 149 14.57 9.48 -34.13
CA PHE A 149 13.32 9.73 -34.85
C PHE A 149 13.03 8.64 -35.89
N GLU A 150 14.03 8.19 -36.64
CA GLU A 150 13.91 7.05 -37.57
C GLU A 150 13.57 5.74 -36.86
N ILE A 151 14.14 5.47 -35.68
CA ILE A 151 13.74 4.33 -34.85
C ILE A 151 12.27 4.47 -34.45
N GLY A 152 11.83 5.67 -34.03
CA GLY A 152 10.43 5.96 -33.74
C GLY A 152 9.49 5.61 -34.90
N LYS A 153 9.82 6.03 -36.12
CA LYS A 153 9.04 5.70 -37.34
C LYS A 153 8.93 4.21 -37.63
N ARG A 154 9.85 3.37 -37.13
CA ARG A 154 9.76 1.90 -37.25
C ARG A 154 8.86 1.28 -36.19
N ILE A 155 8.76 1.90 -35.02
CA ILE A 155 7.95 1.41 -33.90
C ILE A 155 6.47 1.76 -34.10
N GLU A 156 6.19 2.99 -34.53
CA GLU A 156 4.83 3.53 -34.67
C GLU A 156 3.87 2.61 -35.48
N PRO A 157 4.23 2.07 -36.67
CA PRO A 157 3.33 1.22 -37.45
C PRO A 157 2.92 -0.08 -36.77
N ARG A 158 3.69 -0.55 -35.78
CA ARG A 158 3.42 -1.80 -35.07
C ARG A 158 2.33 -1.64 -34.02
N LEU A 159 2.20 -0.43 -33.48
CA LEU A 159 1.22 -0.11 -32.45
C LEU A 159 -0.03 0.56 -33.03
N ALA A 160 0.07 1.19 -34.20
CA ALA A 160 -1.06 1.94 -34.76
C ALA A 160 -2.39 1.20 -34.87
N PRO A 161 -2.41 -0.08 -35.28
CA PRO A 161 -3.67 -0.82 -35.33
C PRO A 161 -4.41 -0.85 -33.99
N THR A 162 -3.70 -0.82 -32.86
CA THR A 162 -4.30 -0.93 -31.52
C THR A 162 -4.94 0.36 -31.00
N TRP A 163 -4.48 1.54 -31.44
CA TRP A 163 -5.13 2.82 -31.10
C TRP A 163 -6.09 3.31 -32.17
N GLU A 164 -5.89 2.96 -33.44
CA GLU A 164 -6.81 3.32 -34.54
C GLU A 164 -8.13 2.54 -34.45
N ALA A 165 -8.13 1.36 -33.81
CA ALA A 165 -9.34 0.59 -33.54
C ALA A 165 -10.11 1.05 -32.29
N ALA A 166 -9.54 1.92 -31.46
CA ALA A 166 -10.27 2.56 -30.36
C ALA A 166 -11.16 3.68 -30.94
N GLY A 167 -12.43 3.74 -30.52
CA GLY A 167 -13.46 4.56 -31.15
C GLY A 167 -13.05 6.02 -31.48
N ASP A 168 -13.26 6.38 -32.75
CA ASP A 168 -13.44 7.71 -33.37
C ASP A 168 -12.83 8.96 -32.70
N ARG A 169 -11.54 8.92 -32.33
CA ARG A 169 -10.74 10.14 -32.05
C ARG A 169 -9.75 10.51 -33.14
N PHE A 170 -9.35 9.55 -33.99
CA PHE A 170 -8.28 9.71 -34.98
C PHE A 170 -8.69 9.41 -36.44
N ALA A 171 -10.00 9.31 -36.75
CA ALA A 171 -10.49 9.04 -38.11
C ALA A 171 -10.02 10.08 -39.16
N ILE A 172 -9.56 11.26 -38.72
CA ILE A 172 -8.93 12.29 -39.55
C ILE A 172 -7.50 11.90 -39.94
N GLU A 173 -6.75 11.25 -39.05
CA GLU A 173 -5.38 10.78 -39.29
C GLU A 173 -5.34 9.54 -40.19
N GLU A 174 -6.29 8.63 -40.01
CA GLU A 174 -6.51 7.44 -40.85
C GLU A 174 -6.63 7.82 -42.35
N LYS A 175 -7.46 8.83 -42.65
CA LYS A 175 -7.62 9.37 -44.02
C LYS A 175 -6.38 10.10 -44.55
N ARG A 176 -5.56 10.68 -43.67
CA ARG A 176 -4.33 11.39 -44.07
C ARG A 176 -3.18 10.45 -44.41
N ARG A 177 -3.11 9.29 -43.76
CA ARG A 177 -1.96 8.36 -43.87
C ARG A 177 -2.21 7.19 -44.83
N GLY A 178 -3.46 6.90 -45.20
CA GLY A 178 -3.81 5.93 -46.26
C GLY A 178 -3.64 4.46 -45.85
N TRP A 179 -3.84 4.14 -44.57
CA TRP A 179 -3.60 2.80 -44.02
C TRP A 179 -4.83 1.89 -44.18
N PRO A 180 -4.66 0.56 -44.30
CA PRO A 180 -5.77 -0.37 -44.45
C PRO A 180 -6.59 -0.53 -43.14
N ASN A 181 -7.88 -0.81 -43.32
CA ASN A 181 -8.98 -0.87 -42.34
C ASN A 181 -8.64 -1.41 -40.91
N PRO A 182 -9.00 -0.69 -39.82
CA PRO A 182 -8.66 -1.01 -38.41
C PRO A 182 -9.29 -2.28 -37.82
N LEU A 183 -10.18 -2.98 -38.54
CA LEU A 183 -10.78 -4.25 -38.09
C LEU A 183 -9.78 -5.42 -37.94
N ALA A 184 -8.50 -5.23 -38.30
CA ALA A 184 -7.43 -6.21 -38.11
C ALA A 184 -6.79 -6.21 -36.70
N ALA A 185 -7.07 -5.20 -35.86
CA ALA A 185 -6.47 -5.05 -34.53
C ALA A 185 -6.85 -6.18 -33.55
N SER A 186 -8.02 -6.80 -33.74
CA SER A 186 -8.54 -7.89 -32.91
C SER A 186 -7.75 -9.21 -33.01
N ASN A 187 -6.84 -9.32 -33.99
CA ASN A 187 -6.02 -10.51 -34.24
C ASN A 187 -4.55 -10.36 -33.81
N ILE A 188 -4.14 -9.19 -33.30
CA ILE A 188 -2.77 -9.01 -32.81
C ILE A 188 -2.66 -9.76 -31.49
N ARG A 189 -1.85 -10.83 -31.49
CA ARG A 189 -1.58 -11.64 -30.32
C ARG A 189 -0.17 -11.32 -29.82
N VAL A 190 -0.10 -10.89 -28.57
CA VAL A 190 1.16 -10.55 -27.90
C VAL A 190 1.57 -11.71 -27.00
N PRO A 191 2.85 -12.13 -27.03
CA PRO A 191 3.34 -13.19 -26.15
C PRO A 191 3.33 -12.71 -24.71
N ILE A 192 3.03 -13.61 -23.79
CA ILE A 192 2.98 -13.32 -22.37
C ILE A 192 4.07 -14.11 -21.66
N GLY A 193 5.09 -13.40 -21.19
CA GLY A 193 6.18 -14.02 -20.42
C GLY A 193 7.00 -15.00 -21.26
N VAL A 194 7.53 -16.03 -20.59
CA VAL A 194 8.39 -17.06 -21.21
C VAL A 194 7.53 -18.26 -21.62
N GLY A 195 7.28 -18.42 -22.93
CA GLY A 195 6.49 -19.53 -23.49
C GLY A 195 5.70 -19.14 -24.75
N ASP A 196 4.93 -20.08 -25.31
CA ASP A 196 4.08 -19.89 -26.52
C ASP A 196 2.66 -19.37 -26.19
N GLN A 197 2.47 -18.86 -24.96
CA GLN A 197 1.18 -18.30 -24.54
C GLN A 197 1.03 -16.88 -25.08
N THR A 198 -0.05 -16.62 -25.81
CA THR A 198 -0.33 -15.30 -26.38
C THR A 198 -1.71 -14.81 -25.96
N VAL A 199 -1.84 -13.52 -25.66
CA VAL A 199 -3.14 -12.87 -25.41
C VAL A 199 -3.41 -11.81 -26.48
N ALA A 200 -4.69 -11.55 -26.73
CA ALA A 200 -5.11 -10.50 -27.65
C ALA A 200 -4.66 -9.13 -27.11
N ALA A 201 -4.00 -8.34 -27.96
CA ALA A 201 -3.56 -6.99 -27.62
C ALA A 201 -4.76 -6.12 -27.19
N PRO A 202 -4.67 -5.40 -26.06
CA PRO A 202 -5.72 -4.48 -25.66
C PRO A 202 -5.75 -3.26 -26.59
N LEU A 203 -6.95 -2.70 -26.78
CA LEU A 203 -7.13 -1.43 -27.48
C LEU A 203 -6.56 -0.28 -26.63
N LEU A 204 -5.92 0.69 -27.29
CA LEU A 204 -5.32 1.86 -26.67
C LEU A 204 -6.20 3.09 -26.91
N ASP A 205 -6.69 3.73 -25.85
CA ASP A 205 -7.43 4.99 -25.94
C ASP A 205 -6.49 6.19 -26.19
N GLN A 206 -5.31 6.17 -25.57
CA GLN A 206 -4.29 7.19 -25.76
C GLN A 206 -2.92 6.56 -25.93
N TYR A 207 -2.13 7.09 -26.87
CA TYR A 207 -0.74 6.71 -27.08
C TYR A 207 0.07 7.95 -27.45
N PHE A 208 1.26 8.08 -26.89
CA PHE A 208 2.26 9.01 -27.40
C PHE A 208 3.66 8.45 -27.26
N MET A 209 4.56 8.93 -28.13
CA MET A 209 5.96 8.55 -28.14
C MET A 209 6.83 9.80 -28.25
N VAL A 210 7.92 9.82 -27.49
CA VAL A 210 8.91 10.90 -27.47
C VAL A 210 10.29 10.30 -27.63
N ALA A 211 11.04 10.79 -28.61
CA ALA A 211 12.47 10.53 -28.73
C ALA A 211 13.23 11.75 -28.18
N ARG A 212 14.10 11.54 -27.18
CA ARG A 212 14.93 12.60 -26.60
C ARG A 212 16.24 12.02 -26.07
N GLU A 213 17.36 12.71 -26.34
CA GLU A 213 18.68 12.56 -25.71
C GLU A 213 18.98 11.14 -25.19
N GLY A 214 19.27 10.22 -26.11
CA GLY A 214 19.68 8.85 -25.78
C GLY A 214 18.57 7.92 -25.30
N ARG A 215 17.29 8.31 -25.38
CA ARG A 215 16.14 7.49 -24.99
C ARG A 215 14.94 7.68 -25.92
N ILE A 216 14.17 6.61 -26.10
CA ILE A 216 12.83 6.66 -26.68
C ILE A 216 11.85 6.23 -25.60
N PHE A 217 10.84 7.04 -25.38
CA PHE A 217 9.85 6.89 -24.34
C PHE A 217 8.46 6.80 -24.97
N GLN A 218 7.66 5.85 -24.51
CA GLN A 218 6.29 5.61 -24.95
C GLN A 218 5.38 5.62 -23.74
N VAL A 219 4.17 6.13 -23.92
CA VAL A 219 3.10 6.04 -22.93
C VAL A 219 1.86 5.58 -23.63
N ALA A 220 1.15 4.62 -23.03
CA ALA A 220 -0.15 4.20 -23.52
C ALA A 220 -1.16 4.06 -22.40
N ILE A 221 -2.43 4.29 -22.72
CA ILE A 221 -3.58 4.12 -21.85
C ILE A 221 -4.55 3.16 -22.54
N PRO A 222 -4.68 1.93 -22.03
CA PRO A 222 -5.67 0.97 -22.52
C PRO A 222 -7.11 1.47 -22.29
N THR A 223 -8.00 1.16 -23.24
CA THR A 223 -9.45 1.45 -23.10
C THR A 223 -10.08 0.67 -21.95
N ASP A 224 -9.65 -0.58 -21.75
CA ASP A 224 -10.06 -1.43 -20.63
C ASP A 224 -8.98 -1.43 -19.54
N ALA A 225 -9.29 -0.77 -18.42
CA ALA A 225 -8.37 -0.64 -17.28
C ALA A 225 -8.07 -1.98 -16.58
N THR A 226 -8.85 -3.05 -16.83
CA THR A 226 -8.57 -4.37 -16.26
C THR A 226 -7.49 -5.11 -17.04
N LYS A 227 -7.32 -4.80 -18.33
CA LYS A 227 -6.37 -5.46 -19.24
C LYS A 227 -5.06 -4.69 -19.41
N THR A 228 -4.78 -3.74 -18.52
CA THR A 228 -3.52 -2.99 -18.52
C THR A 228 -2.27 -3.88 -18.50
N PRO A 229 -2.22 -5.00 -17.75
CA PRO A 229 -1.07 -5.91 -17.76
C PRO A 229 -0.74 -6.50 -19.15
N ASP A 230 -1.76 -6.70 -19.99
CA ASP A 230 -1.58 -7.27 -21.33
C ASP A 230 -1.05 -6.24 -22.35
N ALA A 231 -1.04 -4.95 -21.97
CA ALA A 231 -0.50 -3.89 -22.80
C ALA A 231 1.02 -3.71 -22.63
N LEU A 232 1.62 -4.22 -21.56
CA LEU A 232 3.09 -4.26 -21.40
C LEU A 232 3.79 -5.05 -22.51
N PRO A 233 3.44 -6.34 -22.76
CA PRO A 233 4.09 -7.10 -23.82
C PRO A 233 3.86 -6.49 -25.21
N LEU A 234 2.74 -5.78 -25.42
CA LEU A 234 2.49 -5.04 -26.66
C LEU A 234 3.55 -3.94 -26.89
N LEU A 235 3.80 -3.07 -25.91
CA LEU A 235 4.84 -2.03 -26.04
C LEU A 235 6.23 -2.66 -26.15
N ALA A 236 6.52 -3.68 -25.34
CA ALA A 236 7.79 -4.37 -25.38
C ALA A 236 8.04 -5.00 -26.76
N GLN A 237 7.06 -5.66 -27.37
CA GLN A 237 7.18 -6.25 -28.69
C GLN A 237 7.31 -5.20 -29.80
N ALA A 238 6.63 -4.06 -29.66
CA ALA A 238 6.73 -2.97 -30.63
C ALA A 238 8.13 -2.34 -30.67
N MET A 239 8.75 -2.18 -29.49
CA MET A 239 10.15 -1.76 -29.34
C MET A 239 11.14 -2.88 -29.70
N GLY A 240 10.77 -4.13 -29.44
CA GLY A 240 11.56 -5.32 -29.76
C GLY A 240 11.48 -5.73 -31.24
N GLY A 241 12.29 -6.70 -31.67
CA GLY A 241 12.13 -7.36 -32.97
C GLY A 241 12.28 -6.44 -34.20
N GLY A 242 13.47 -5.87 -34.44
CA GLY A 242 13.82 -5.19 -35.70
C GLY A 242 13.61 -3.67 -35.74
N ALA A 243 13.06 -3.04 -34.69
CA ALA A 243 13.04 -1.58 -34.58
C ALA A 243 14.46 -1.02 -34.42
N ALA A 244 15.20 -1.55 -33.46
CA ALA A 244 16.63 -1.34 -33.27
C ALA A 244 17.29 -2.66 -32.77
N PRO A 245 18.22 -3.27 -33.52
CA PRO A 245 19.01 -4.41 -33.03
C PRO A 245 19.83 -4.03 -31.80
N ASP A 246 20.11 -5.02 -30.94
CA ASP A 246 21.03 -4.91 -29.79
C ASP A 246 20.78 -3.72 -28.86
N THR A 247 19.53 -3.26 -28.79
CA THR A 247 19.14 -2.10 -28.00
C THR A 247 18.24 -2.54 -26.85
N PRO A 248 18.59 -2.24 -25.59
CA PRO A 248 17.75 -2.60 -24.46
C PRO A 248 16.44 -1.81 -24.49
N PHE A 249 15.33 -2.52 -24.31
CA PHE A 249 13.98 -1.94 -24.22
C PHE A 249 13.16 -2.67 -23.16
N PHE A 250 12.17 -1.97 -22.61
CA PHE A 250 11.28 -2.52 -21.62
C PHE A 250 9.98 -1.75 -21.48
N ALA A 251 8.94 -2.50 -21.14
CA ALA A 251 7.65 -1.93 -20.80
C ALA A 251 7.33 -2.22 -19.35
N PHE A 252 6.76 -1.23 -18.67
CA PHE A 252 6.46 -1.31 -17.26
C PHE A 252 5.26 -0.43 -16.92
N GLN A 253 4.67 -0.71 -15.78
CA GLN A 253 3.56 0.06 -15.22
C GLN A 253 4.06 0.72 -13.94
N PHE A 254 3.85 2.03 -13.81
CA PHE A 254 4.17 2.67 -12.54
C PHE A 254 3.12 2.32 -11.49
N PRO A 255 3.54 2.02 -10.26
CA PRO A 255 2.61 1.88 -9.15
C PRO A 255 1.87 3.20 -8.88
N LEU A 256 0.72 3.09 -8.22
CA LEU A 256 -0.14 4.21 -7.84
C LEU A 256 0.61 5.28 -7.05
N PHE A 257 1.53 4.86 -6.18
CA PHE A 257 2.35 5.76 -5.37
C PHE A 257 3.71 6.03 -6.03
N ARG A 258 4.09 7.31 -6.06
CA ARG A 258 5.43 7.76 -6.40
C ARG A 258 6.01 8.48 -5.19
N THR A 259 7.15 8.04 -4.72
CA THR A 259 7.87 8.64 -3.59
C THR A 259 9.21 9.14 -4.11
N GLY A 260 9.44 10.46 -4.04
CA GLY A 260 10.75 11.05 -4.35
C GLY A 260 11.27 10.79 -5.78
N GLY A 261 10.39 10.87 -6.79
CA GLY A 261 10.77 10.70 -8.21
C GLY A 261 10.95 9.24 -8.65
N THR A 262 10.84 8.27 -7.73
CA THR A 262 10.97 6.83 -8.02
C THR A 262 9.68 6.06 -7.85
N THR A 263 9.63 4.85 -8.41
CA THR A 263 8.45 3.98 -8.29
C THR A 263 8.23 3.64 -6.82
N GLY A 264 6.98 3.72 -6.32
CA GLY A 264 6.67 3.47 -4.91
C GLY A 264 6.93 2.04 -4.42
N ALA A 265 7.39 1.15 -5.29
CA ALA A 265 7.84 -0.21 -4.97
C ALA A 265 9.34 -0.43 -5.21
N ALA A 266 10.07 0.54 -5.77
CA ALA A 266 11.50 0.39 -6.00
C ALA A 266 12.30 0.47 -4.69
N ILE A 267 13.23 -0.47 -4.56
CA ILE A 267 14.33 -0.44 -3.63
C ILE A 267 15.44 0.37 -4.28
N LYS A 268 15.88 1.45 -3.64
CA LYS A 268 17.11 2.15 -4.06
C LYS A 268 18.26 1.51 -3.31
N ILE A 269 19.23 0.99 -4.05
CA ILE A 269 20.46 0.46 -3.48
C ILE A 269 21.55 1.47 -3.78
N ASP A 270 21.87 2.30 -2.80
CA ASP A 270 22.89 3.34 -2.88
C ASP A 270 24.25 2.72 -2.56
N VAL A 271 25.11 2.59 -3.58
CA VAL A 271 26.50 2.16 -3.43
C VAL A 271 27.35 3.43 -3.35
N VAL A 272 27.91 3.70 -2.18
CA VAL A 272 28.60 4.96 -1.85
C VAL A 272 30.05 4.71 -1.44
N GLY A 273 30.93 5.64 -1.81
CA GLY A 273 32.34 5.61 -1.45
C GLY A 273 33.10 6.86 -1.93
N ASP A 274 34.36 6.97 -1.52
CA ASP A 274 35.21 8.13 -1.86
C ASP A 274 35.82 8.01 -3.28
N SER A 275 36.14 6.79 -3.69
CA SER A 275 36.69 6.48 -5.02
C SER A 275 35.58 6.12 -6.01
N LEU A 276 35.49 6.86 -7.12
CA LEU A 276 34.48 6.62 -8.15
C LEU A 276 34.68 5.26 -8.83
N ASP A 277 35.92 4.86 -9.07
CA ASP A 277 36.25 3.62 -9.78
C ASP A 277 35.88 2.38 -8.95
N GLU A 278 36.10 2.45 -7.63
CA GLU A 278 35.68 1.39 -6.70
C GLU A 278 34.15 1.29 -6.63
N VAL A 279 33.46 2.43 -6.56
CA VAL A 279 32.00 2.50 -6.57
C VAL A 279 31.42 1.92 -7.87
N ILE A 280 31.97 2.28 -9.03
CA ILE A 280 31.53 1.74 -10.33
C ILE A 280 31.74 0.22 -10.39
N THR A 281 32.90 -0.27 -9.91
CA THR A 281 33.21 -1.69 -9.92
C THR A 281 32.25 -2.48 -9.03
N ALA A 282 32.04 -2.04 -7.79
CA ALA A 282 31.13 -2.71 -6.86
C ALA A 282 29.67 -2.63 -7.33
N ALA A 283 29.22 -1.47 -7.81
CA ALA A 283 27.88 -1.30 -8.37
C ALA A 283 27.69 -2.14 -9.64
N GLY A 284 28.73 -2.31 -10.46
CA GLY A 284 28.70 -3.13 -11.67
C GLY A 284 28.54 -4.62 -11.36
N ILE A 285 29.27 -5.11 -10.35
CA ILE A 285 29.12 -6.50 -9.86
C ILE A 285 27.70 -6.72 -9.33
N LEU A 286 27.23 -5.84 -8.43
CA LEU A 286 25.89 -5.94 -7.86
C LEU A 286 24.81 -5.84 -8.94
N PHE A 287 24.95 -4.93 -9.90
CA PHE A 287 24.04 -4.81 -11.04
C PHE A 287 23.99 -6.09 -11.87
N SER A 288 25.15 -6.66 -12.22
CA SER A 288 25.23 -7.87 -13.03
C SER A 288 24.58 -9.08 -12.34
N ASP A 289 24.76 -9.17 -11.03
CA ASP A 289 24.24 -10.24 -10.19
C ASP A 289 22.71 -10.12 -10.01
N LEU A 290 22.19 -8.91 -9.78
CA LEU A 290 20.75 -8.64 -9.73
C LEU A 290 20.06 -8.90 -11.08
N VAL A 291 20.70 -8.51 -12.19
CA VAL A 291 20.20 -8.78 -13.54
C VAL A 291 20.20 -10.28 -13.87
N ALA A 292 21.21 -11.02 -13.41
CA ALA A 292 21.28 -12.46 -13.61
C ALA A 292 20.18 -13.22 -12.85
N GLU A 293 19.86 -12.79 -11.63
CA GLU A 293 18.87 -13.45 -10.77
C GLU A 293 17.43 -13.03 -11.08
N PHE A 294 17.16 -11.73 -11.19
CA PHE A 294 15.81 -11.17 -11.35
C PHE A 294 15.48 -10.72 -12.78
N GLY A 295 16.43 -10.88 -13.70
CA GLY A 295 16.30 -10.52 -15.10
C GLY A 295 16.68 -9.06 -15.42
N PRO A 296 16.87 -8.74 -16.71
CA PRO A 296 17.42 -7.45 -17.17
C PRO A 296 16.52 -6.23 -16.91
N GLN A 297 15.25 -6.44 -16.55
CA GLN A 297 14.28 -5.35 -16.33
C GLN A 297 14.01 -5.02 -14.86
N SER A 298 14.62 -5.80 -13.96
CA SER A 298 14.45 -5.62 -12.52
C SER A 298 15.22 -4.42 -12.00
N THR A 299 16.36 -4.07 -12.61
CA THR A 299 17.32 -3.12 -12.06
C THR A 299 17.65 -2.03 -13.05
N ASN A 300 17.45 -0.77 -12.66
CA ASN A 300 17.85 0.38 -13.46
C ASN A 300 18.94 1.18 -12.75
N PRO A 301 20.12 1.36 -13.35
CA PRO A 301 21.18 2.13 -12.73
C PRO A 301 20.96 3.63 -12.95
N SER A 302 21.38 4.42 -11.97
CA SER A 302 21.38 5.87 -12.02
C SER A 302 22.71 6.39 -11.45
N PRO A 303 23.61 6.95 -12.27
CA PRO A 303 23.48 7.24 -13.71
C PRO A 303 23.37 5.99 -14.60
N ALA A 304 22.72 6.10 -15.76
CA ALA A 304 22.41 4.94 -16.61
C ALA A 304 23.61 4.40 -17.39
N ASN A 305 24.59 5.25 -17.63
CA ASN A 305 25.83 4.99 -18.36
C ASN A 305 27.01 4.67 -17.43
N PHE A 306 26.78 4.41 -16.14
CA PHE A 306 27.86 4.23 -15.16
C PHE A 306 28.89 3.14 -15.58
N THR A 307 28.46 2.12 -16.33
CA THR A 307 29.30 1.08 -16.93
C THR A 307 29.73 1.36 -18.38
N LEU A 308 28.99 2.21 -19.09
CA LEU A 308 29.16 2.53 -20.51
C LEU A 308 29.47 4.02 -20.70
N PRO A 309 30.72 4.47 -20.47
CA PRO A 309 31.06 5.87 -20.56
C PRO A 309 30.85 6.41 -21.98
N THR A 310 30.32 7.63 -22.05
CA THR A 310 29.97 8.31 -23.31
C THR A 310 31.24 8.87 -23.96
N PRO A 311 31.39 8.79 -25.30
CA PRO A 311 32.47 9.48 -25.98
C PRO A 311 32.31 11.00 -25.85
N GLU A 312 33.35 11.66 -25.39
CA GLU A 312 33.44 13.11 -25.25
C GLU A 312 34.67 13.61 -26.02
N ILE A 313 34.59 14.82 -26.55
CA ILE A 313 35.73 15.51 -27.15
C ILE A 313 36.29 16.44 -26.09
N ARG A 314 37.46 16.10 -25.55
CA ARG A 314 38.15 16.94 -24.58
C ARG A 314 39.12 17.86 -25.30
N VAL A 315 38.93 19.16 -25.09
CA VAL A 315 39.83 20.21 -25.58
C VAL A 315 40.70 20.68 -24.42
N THR A 316 41.97 20.32 -24.44
CA THR A 316 42.94 20.67 -23.40
C THR A 316 43.82 21.82 -23.89
N PRO A 317 43.75 23.01 -23.27
CA PRO A 317 44.59 24.14 -23.67
C PRO A 317 46.07 23.86 -23.35
N ASN A 318 46.96 24.21 -24.28
CA ASN A 318 48.40 24.19 -24.02
C ASN A 318 48.84 25.57 -23.50
N ASP A 319 49.11 25.67 -22.20
CA ASP A 319 49.40 26.95 -21.54
C ASP A 319 50.64 27.66 -22.11
N GLU A 320 51.67 26.93 -22.53
CA GLU A 320 52.90 27.50 -23.11
C GLU A 320 52.59 28.18 -24.45
N ARG A 321 51.88 27.47 -25.34
CA ARG A 321 51.51 28.00 -26.66
C ARG A 321 50.50 29.16 -26.56
N LEU A 322 49.62 29.12 -25.56
CA LEU A 322 48.71 30.23 -25.28
C LEU A 322 49.48 31.48 -24.86
N GLN A 323 50.51 31.33 -24.03
CA GLN A 323 51.34 32.45 -23.60
C GLN A 323 52.08 33.10 -24.78
N ASP A 324 52.65 32.29 -25.69
CA ASP A 324 53.33 32.77 -26.90
C ASP A 324 52.40 33.52 -27.86
N ALA A 325 51.19 32.99 -28.05
CA ALA A 325 50.13 33.59 -28.86
C ALA A 325 49.44 34.80 -28.17
N GLY A 326 49.75 35.04 -26.89
CA GLY A 326 49.09 36.07 -26.09
C GLY A 326 47.60 35.82 -25.89
N LEU A 327 47.18 34.56 -25.75
CA LEU A 327 45.81 34.11 -25.51
C LEU A 327 45.62 33.63 -24.07
N THR A 328 44.38 33.60 -23.60
CA THR A 328 43.99 32.99 -22.31
C THR A 328 43.20 31.71 -22.51
N ARG A 329 43.09 30.88 -21.47
CA ARG A 329 42.21 29.71 -21.47
C ARG A 329 40.74 30.07 -21.78
N ARG A 330 40.31 31.28 -21.42
CA ARG A 330 38.96 31.78 -21.75
C ARG A 330 38.78 32.00 -23.26
N ASP A 331 39.81 32.48 -23.95
CA ASP A 331 39.77 32.73 -25.39
C ASP A 331 39.63 31.40 -26.15
N VAL A 332 40.35 30.36 -25.71
CA VAL A 332 40.19 28.97 -26.22
C VAL A 332 38.80 28.43 -25.94
N GLY A 333 38.28 28.62 -24.73
CA GLY A 333 36.94 28.18 -24.36
C GLY A 333 35.85 28.83 -25.21
N LEU A 334 35.98 30.13 -25.48
CA LEU A 334 35.07 30.86 -26.36
C LEU A 334 35.17 30.39 -27.82
N ALA A 335 36.38 30.20 -28.34
CA ALA A 335 36.59 29.69 -29.69
C ALA A 335 36.00 28.27 -29.87
N THR A 336 36.21 27.41 -28.87
CA THR A 336 35.65 26.06 -28.82
C THR A 336 34.12 26.11 -28.76
N GLN A 337 33.54 26.96 -27.90
CA GLN A 337 32.10 27.13 -27.79
C GLN A 337 31.48 27.67 -29.10
N ALA A 338 32.09 28.69 -29.71
CA ALA A 338 31.64 29.25 -30.99
C ALA A 338 31.66 28.23 -32.13
N SER A 339 32.62 27.31 -32.09
CA SER A 339 32.82 26.26 -33.09
C SER A 339 31.98 25.00 -32.84
N GLY A 340 31.34 24.88 -31.67
CA GLY A 340 30.42 23.80 -31.32
C GLY A 340 28.99 24.30 -31.22
N ASP A 341 28.47 24.40 -29.99
CA ASP A 341 27.09 24.82 -29.71
C ASP A 341 26.88 26.34 -29.78
N GLY A 342 27.79 27.10 -30.38
CA GLY A 342 27.72 28.55 -30.53
C GLY A 342 27.66 29.36 -29.23
N ILE A 343 27.90 30.66 -29.35
CA ILE A 343 27.85 31.61 -28.25
C ILE A 343 26.48 32.28 -28.26
N ILE A 344 25.69 32.08 -27.20
CA ILE A 344 24.42 32.78 -27.00
C ILE A 344 24.70 34.20 -26.51
N ILE A 345 24.17 35.20 -27.21
CA ILE A 345 24.24 36.60 -26.80
C ILE A 345 23.13 36.84 -25.77
N PRO A 346 23.44 37.33 -24.56
CA PRO A 346 22.47 37.47 -23.48
C PRO A 346 21.36 38.50 -23.75
N ARG A 347 21.47 39.30 -24.82
CA ARG A 347 20.47 40.28 -25.20
C ARG A 347 19.45 39.63 -26.14
N ARG A 348 18.23 39.43 -25.64
CA ARG A 348 17.10 38.97 -26.44
C ARG A 348 16.74 40.00 -27.49
N PHE A 349 16.59 39.54 -28.73
CA PHE A 349 16.23 40.39 -29.86
C PHE A 349 14.75 40.27 -30.15
N GLU A 350 14.03 41.37 -30.17
CA GLU A 350 12.60 41.37 -30.51
C GLU A 350 12.43 41.34 -32.03
N ARG A 351 11.77 40.31 -32.55
CA ARG A 351 11.41 40.22 -33.97
C ARG A 351 9.99 39.70 -34.10
N GLY A 352 9.09 40.58 -34.55
CA GLY A 352 7.67 40.24 -34.73
C GLY A 352 6.91 40.08 -33.40
N GLY A 353 7.28 40.84 -32.36
CA GLY A 353 6.67 40.75 -31.02
C GLY A 353 7.16 39.57 -30.16
N GLU A 354 8.04 38.73 -30.71
CA GLU A 354 8.67 37.63 -29.99
C GLU A 354 10.13 37.96 -29.66
N LEU A 355 10.54 37.67 -28.43
CA LEU A 355 11.94 37.72 -28.01
C LEU A 355 12.64 36.45 -28.50
N LYS A 356 13.70 36.62 -29.29
CA LYS A 356 14.52 35.52 -29.84
C LYS A 356 15.95 35.61 -29.33
N ASP A 357 16.52 34.47 -28.98
CA ASP A 357 17.92 34.37 -28.61
C ASP A 357 18.78 34.41 -29.89
N LEU A 358 19.86 35.20 -29.85
CA LEU A 358 20.84 35.27 -30.93
C LEU A 358 22.05 34.41 -30.57
N LYS A 359 22.44 33.53 -31.48
CA LYS A 359 23.56 32.61 -31.32
C LYS A 359 24.58 32.87 -32.42
N ILE A 360 25.83 33.11 -32.04
CA ILE A 360 26.96 33.23 -32.96
C ILE A 360 27.58 31.85 -33.09
N ILE A 361 27.67 31.34 -34.30
CA ILE A 361 28.27 30.05 -34.61
C ILE A 361 29.28 30.29 -35.72
N ASN A 362 30.40 29.58 -35.70
CA ASN A 362 31.28 29.56 -36.85
C ASN A 362 30.53 28.92 -38.04
N ALA A 363 30.66 29.52 -39.23
CA ALA A 363 29.99 29.03 -40.43
C ALA A 363 30.47 27.62 -40.81
N ASP A 364 31.75 27.33 -40.61
CA ASP A 364 32.36 26.04 -40.93
C ASP A 364 31.86 24.93 -40.00
N SER A 365 31.37 25.26 -38.79
CA SER A 365 30.79 24.31 -37.84
C SER A 365 29.47 23.70 -38.28
N LEU A 366 28.86 24.22 -39.35
CA LEU A 366 27.65 23.67 -39.98
C LEU A 366 27.97 22.64 -41.08
N GLY A 367 29.26 22.37 -41.33
CA GLY A 367 29.72 21.40 -42.32
C GLY A 367 29.51 19.95 -41.92
N ASP A 368 29.88 19.04 -42.82
CA ASP A 368 29.73 17.58 -42.63
C ASP A 368 30.72 16.99 -41.61
N SER A 369 31.75 17.75 -41.19
CA SER A 369 32.83 17.26 -40.31
C SER A 369 33.14 18.22 -39.14
N PRO A 370 32.16 18.47 -38.25
CA PRO A 370 32.24 19.54 -37.24
C PRO A 370 33.42 19.42 -36.27
N VAL A 371 33.92 18.21 -36.00
CA VAL A 371 35.09 17.98 -35.14
C VAL A 371 36.39 18.43 -35.82
N TYR A 372 36.52 18.16 -37.12
CA TYR A 372 37.68 18.58 -37.91
C TYR A 372 37.62 20.08 -38.18
N ASP A 373 36.43 20.61 -38.42
CA ASP A 373 36.19 22.04 -38.64
C ASP A 373 36.45 22.84 -37.35
N MET A 374 36.14 22.27 -36.17
CA MET A 374 36.49 22.86 -34.88
C MET A 374 38.02 22.95 -34.68
N LEU A 375 38.78 21.95 -35.11
CA LEU A 375 40.25 21.95 -35.00
C LEU A 375 40.90 23.06 -35.82
N ASN A 376 40.37 23.32 -37.01
CA ASN A 376 40.83 24.35 -37.92
C ASN A 376 40.12 25.70 -37.69
N ALA A 377 39.37 25.84 -36.59
CA ALA A 377 38.65 27.06 -36.31
C ALA A 377 39.65 28.22 -36.10
N PRO A 378 39.48 29.34 -36.83
CA PRO A 378 40.40 30.47 -36.73
C PRO A 378 40.23 31.18 -35.39
N VAL A 379 41.32 31.30 -34.64
CA VAL A 379 41.41 32.03 -33.37
C VAL A 379 42.24 33.29 -33.59
N ALA A 380 41.62 34.46 -33.40
CA ALA A 380 42.29 35.74 -33.50
C ALA A 380 43.20 35.97 -32.27
N THR A 381 44.48 36.25 -32.53
CA THR A 381 45.48 36.59 -31.51
C THR A 381 45.54 38.10 -31.28
N ARG A 382 46.04 38.54 -30.12
CA ARG A 382 46.18 39.98 -29.81
C ARG A 382 47.29 40.69 -30.60
N ARG A 383 48.13 39.94 -31.32
CA ARG A 383 49.30 40.44 -32.06
C ARG A 383 49.05 40.50 -33.58
N ASP A 384 47.80 40.71 -34.00
CA ASP A 384 47.38 40.77 -35.42
C ASP A 384 47.75 39.51 -36.23
N GLY A 385 47.39 38.33 -35.70
CA GLY A 385 47.51 37.05 -36.41
C GLY A 385 46.31 36.14 -36.14
N VAL A 386 45.96 35.32 -37.12
CA VAL A 386 44.96 34.25 -36.98
C VAL A 386 45.72 32.93 -36.90
N ILE A 387 45.41 32.13 -35.90
CA ILE A 387 45.98 30.79 -35.73
C ILE A 387 44.84 29.79 -35.56
N ASP A 388 45.07 28.55 -35.94
CA ASP A 388 44.05 27.51 -35.80
C ASP A 388 43.93 27.09 -34.33
N LEU A 389 42.73 26.67 -33.90
CA LEU A 389 42.50 26.17 -32.54
C LEU A 389 43.45 25.01 -32.19
N ALA A 390 43.73 24.11 -33.16
CA ALA A 390 44.67 23.00 -33.03
C ALA A 390 46.11 23.43 -32.69
N SER A 391 46.48 24.69 -32.98
CA SER A 391 47.83 25.19 -32.66
C SER A 391 47.99 25.45 -31.16
N VAL A 392 46.91 25.78 -30.44
CA VAL A 392 46.93 26.20 -29.02
C VAL A 392 46.19 25.28 -28.07
N ALA A 393 45.47 24.28 -28.59
CA ALA A 393 44.79 23.27 -27.80
C ALA A 393 44.95 21.87 -28.42
N GLU A 394 45.05 20.87 -27.56
CA GLU A 394 45.00 19.46 -27.94
C GLU A 394 43.55 18.97 -27.85
N VAL A 395 43.09 18.24 -28.87
CA VAL A 395 41.75 17.68 -28.91
C VAL A 395 41.84 16.17 -28.92
N GLU A 396 41.38 15.56 -27.84
CA GLU A 396 41.36 14.10 -27.69
C GLU A 396 39.93 13.59 -27.56
N ARG A 397 39.67 12.41 -28.13
CA ARG A 397 38.42 11.68 -27.90
C ARG A 397 38.61 10.82 -26.66
N VAL A 398 37.89 11.17 -25.59
CA VAL A 398 37.92 10.46 -24.32
C VAL A 398 36.57 9.82 -24.05
N ARG A 399 36.52 8.91 -23.08
CA ARG A 399 35.27 8.34 -22.60
C ARG A 399 35.09 8.75 -21.15
N VAL A 400 33.98 9.42 -20.86
CA VAL A 400 33.69 10.00 -19.54
C VAL A 400 32.26 9.68 -19.15
N GLN A 401 31.99 9.68 -17.85
CA GLN A 401 30.64 9.58 -17.32
C GLN A 401 29.91 10.92 -17.54
N ASP A 402 28.70 10.87 -18.10
CA ASP A 402 27.87 12.05 -18.33
C ASP A 402 27.42 12.75 -17.03
N GLN A 403 27.33 11.99 -15.94
CA GLN A 403 26.84 12.43 -14.65
C GLN A 403 27.61 11.74 -13.54
N ILE A 404 27.94 12.51 -12.49
CA ILE A 404 28.44 11.98 -11.23
C ILE A 404 27.39 12.22 -10.17
N ARG A 405 26.76 11.14 -9.70
CA ARG A 405 25.76 11.21 -8.65
C ARG A 405 26.42 11.21 -7.27
N HIS A 406 25.81 11.96 -6.36
CA HIS A 406 26.24 11.99 -4.96
C HIS A 406 25.04 11.72 -4.06
N VAL A 407 25.26 10.93 -3.00
CA VAL A 407 24.32 10.68 -1.91
C VAL A 407 25.05 11.07 -0.63
N ASP A 408 24.42 11.93 0.19
CA ASP A 408 25.04 12.46 1.42
C ASP A 408 26.46 13.04 1.23
N ARG A 409 26.67 13.70 0.08
CA ARG A 409 27.95 14.31 -0.38
C ARG A 409 29.05 13.32 -0.77
N GLN A 410 28.82 12.01 -0.69
CA GLN A 410 29.73 10.99 -1.20
C GLN A 410 29.37 10.60 -2.62
N ARG A 411 30.34 10.14 -3.41
CA ARG A 411 30.08 9.66 -4.77
C ARG A 411 29.27 8.39 -4.69
N ALA A 412 28.26 8.29 -5.55
CA ALA A 412 27.29 7.21 -5.48
C ALA A 412 26.91 6.73 -6.88
N VAL A 413 26.70 5.42 -7.00
CA VAL A 413 25.85 4.85 -8.04
C VAL A 413 24.67 4.23 -7.31
N THR A 414 23.44 4.54 -7.74
CA THR A 414 22.30 3.80 -7.19
C THR A 414 21.58 2.98 -8.21
N LEU A 415 21.28 1.77 -7.77
CA LEU A 415 20.54 0.78 -8.50
C LEU A 415 19.10 0.86 -8.03
N GLU A 416 18.23 1.32 -8.92
CA GLU A 416 16.78 1.31 -8.70
C GLU A 416 16.26 -0.09 -9.06
N PHE A 417 16.13 -0.91 -8.04
CA PHE A 417 15.67 -2.28 -8.15
C PHE A 417 14.16 -2.36 -7.89
N THR A 418 13.41 -2.82 -8.87
CA THR A 418 11.98 -3.10 -8.76
C THR A 418 11.77 -4.60 -8.65
N PRO A 419 11.34 -5.12 -7.47
CA PRO A 419 11.10 -6.54 -7.30
C PRO A 419 9.94 -7.03 -8.17
N PRO A 420 9.94 -8.32 -8.55
CA PRO A 420 8.77 -8.97 -9.14
C PRO A 420 7.47 -8.75 -8.35
N ALA A 421 6.34 -8.77 -9.05
CA ALA A 421 5.04 -8.43 -8.45
C ALA A 421 4.55 -9.48 -7.44
N ASP A 422 4.98 -10.73 -7.59
CA ASP A 422 4.63 -11.91 -6.78
C ASP A 422 5.36 -11.98 -5.44
N VAL A 423 6.55 -11.37 -5.32
CA VAL A 423 7.33 -11.41 -4.08
C VAL A 423 7.13 -10.13 -3.25
N ALA A 424 7.04 -10.29 -1.94
CA ALA A 424 6.92 -9.17 -1.00
C ALA A 424 8.26 -8.46 -0.77
N LEU A 425 8.18 -7.15 -0.52
CA LEU A 425 9.33 -6.27 -0.36
C LEU A 425 10.23 -6.69 0.80
N ALA A 426 9.66 -7.06 1.95
CA ALA A 426 10.44 -7.45 3.13
C ALA A 426 11.36 -8.66 2.85
N THR A 427 10.81 -9.70 2.20
CA THR A 427 11.56 -10.91 1.85
C THR A 427 12.70 -10.58 0.88
N ILE A 428 12.46 -9.70 -0.10
CA ILE A 428 13.51 -9.28 -1.03
C ILE A 428 14.58 -8.44 -0.33
N VAL A 429 14.21 -7.55 0.59
CA VAL A 429 15.20 -6.78 1.36
C VAL A 429 16.10 -7.71 2.18
N GLU A 430 15.53 -8.74 2.82
CA GLU A 430 16.31 -9.75 3.53
C GLU A 430 17.25 -10.53 2.59
N GLN A 431 16.78 -10.92 1.40
CA GLN A 431 17.60 -11.56 0.38
C GLN A 431 18.74 -10.64 -0.10
N LEU A 432 18.47 -9.35 -0.34
CA LEU A 432 19.47 -8.37 -0.75
C LEU A 432 20.52 -8.14 0.35
N HIS A 433 20.12 -8.05 1.61
CA HIS A 433 21.06 -7.96 2.74
C HIS A 433 21.97 -9.20 2.79
N ALA A 434 21.40 -10.39 2.65
CA ALA A 434 22.19 -11.63 2.60
C ALA A 434 23.16 -11.63 1.41
N LYS A 435 22.71 -11.20 0.21
CA LYS A 435 23.54 -11.11 -1.00
C LYS A 435 24.70 -10.13 -0.82
N VAL A 436 24.43 -8.93 -0.32
CA VAL A 436 25.45 -7.90 -0.06
C VAL A 436 26.46 -8.39 0.98
N SER A 437 26.02 -9.11 2.02
CA SER A 437 26.95 -9.72 2.99
C SER A 437 27.86 -10.75 2.34
N GLN A 438 27.33 -11.64 1.49
CA GLN A 438 28.12 -12.63 0.76
C GLN A 438 29.14 -11.98 -0.20
N LEU A 439 28.74 -10.92 -0.92
CA LEU A 439 29.63 -10.19 -1.82
C LEU A 439 30.74 -9.45 -1.06
N ARG A 440 30.44 -8.98 0.15
CA ARG A 440 31.44 -8.37 1.05
C ARG A 440 32.42 -9.42 1.57
N ASP A 441 31.94 -10.59 1.99
CA ASP A 441 32.77 -11.70 2.49
C ASP A 441 33.71 -12.27 1.41
N ASN A 442 33.25 -12.27 0.15
CA ASN A 442 34.04 -12.72 -1.00
C ASN A 442 35.05 -11.67 -1.51
N GLY A 443 35.10 -10.47 -0.90
CA GLY A 443 36.00 -9.38 -1.28
C GLY A 443 35.60 -8.63 -2.56
N SER A 444 34.43 -8.90 -3.12
CA SER A 444 33.90 -8.21 -4.32
C SER A 444 33.46 -6.78 -4.01
N ILE A 445 33.09 -6.49 -2.76
CA ILE A 445 32.78 -5.15 -2.26
C ILE A 445 33.91 -4.73 -1.30
N PRO A 446 34.76 -3.76 -1.67
CA PRO A 446 35.79 -3.21 -0.80
C PRO A 446 35.23 -2.69 0.53
N PRO A 447 36.00 -2.74 1.64
CA PRO A 447 35.54 -2.29 2.95
C PRO A 447 35.28 -0.78 3.04
N GLY A 448 35.81 0.02 2.11
CA GLY A 448 35.56 1.47 2.00
C GLY A 448 34.27 1.84 1.26
N ILE A 449 33.49 0.85 0.81
CA ILE A 449 32.20 1.05 0.14
C ILE A 449 31.07 0.66 1.08
N ASP A 450 30.13 1.59 1.27
CA ASP A 450 28.89 1.34 1.99
C ASP A 450 27.74 1.11 0.99
N VAL A 451 26.85 0.18 1.36
CA VAL A 451 25.67 -0.17 0.56
C VAL A 451 24.44 0.09 1.42
N ASN A 452 23.71 1.14 1.09
CA ASN A 452 22.55 1.59 1.83
C ASN A 452 21.26 1.29 1.05
N PHE A 453 20.23 0.82 1.75
CA PHE A 453 18.92 0.58 1.17
C PHE A 453 17.99 1.77 1.45
N ALA A 454 17.67 2.53 0.42
CA ALA A 454 16.77 3.68 0.46
C ALA A 454 15.48 3.40 -0.32
N GLY A 455 14.60 4.40 -0.41
CA GLY A 455 13.31 4.28 -1.09
C GLY A 455 12.31 3.47 -0.27
N SER A 456 11.60 2.54 -0.92
CA SER A 456 10.52 1.79 -0.25
C SER A 456 11.02 0.84 0.83
N ALA A 457 12.24 0.29 0.69
CA ALA A 457 12.86 -0.54 1.72
C ALA A 457 13.14 0.25 3.01
N GLY A 458 13.73 1.45 2.89
CA GLY A 458 13.98 2.33 4.03
C GLY A 458 12.68 2.78 4.71
N ASN A 459 11.67 3.19 3.94
CA ASN A 459 10.38 3.59 4.51
C ASN A 459 9.66 2.41 5.19
N LEU A 460 9.76 1.20 4.65
CA LEU A 460 9.23 -0.01 5.28
C LEU A 460 9.91 -0.28 6.62
N ALA A 461 11.25 -0.17 6.68
CA ALA A 461 12.01 -0.37 7.91
C ALA A 461 11.64 0.66 8.98
N GLU A 462 11.51 1.94 8.61
CA GLU A 462 11.08 3.02 9.50
C GLU A 462 9.68 2.74 10.06
N ILE A 463 8.72 2.40 9.19
CA ILE A 463 7.35 2.13 9.63
C ILE A 463 7.28 0.84 10.45
N ARG A 464 7.95 -0.25 10.05
CA ARG A 464 8.01 -1.49 10.84
C ARG A 464 8.51 -1.19 12.25
N THR A 465 9.56 -0.39 12.37
CA THR A 465 10.14 0.00 13.64
C THR A 465 9.17 0.85 14.46
N ALA A 466 8.48 1.82 13.85
CA ALA A 466 7.51 2.67 14.54
C ALA A 466 6.23 1.93 14.96
N LEU A 467 5.75 0.99 14.14
CA LEU A 467 4.45 0.34 14.31
C LEU A 467 4.52 -0.97 15.09
N ILE A 468 5.58 -1.77 14.89
CA ILE A 468 5.75 -3.12 15.47
C ILE A 468 6.94 -3.15 16.46
N GLY A 469 7.87 -2.20 16.35
CA GLY A 469 9.13 -2.18 17.10
C GLY A 469 10.30 -2.73 16.28
N ASP A 470 11.52 -2.47 16.76
CA ASP A 470 12.80 -2.95 16.19
C ASP A 470 13.08 -4.44 16.46
N GLY A 471 12.13 -5.17 17.05
CA GLY A 471 12.30 -6.55 17.50
C GLY A 471 12.87 -6.68 18.91
N SER A 472 13.27 -5.58 19.55
CA SER A 472 13.57 -5.55 20.97
C SER A 472 12.28 -5.45 21.80
N VAL A 473 12.27 -6.03 23.00
CA VAL A 473 11.11 -5.95 23.91
C VAL A 473 10.75 -4.49 24.21
N ILE A 474 11.76 -3.63 24.36
CA ILE A 474 11.59 -2.20 24.65
C ILE A 474 11.00 -1.48 23.43
N GLY A 475 11.50 -1.76 22.23
CA GLY A 475 10.98 -1.18 20.99
C GLY A 475 9.55 -1.63 20.67
N THR A 476 9.19 -2.89 20.93
CA THR A 476 7.81 -3.36 20.76
C THR A 476 6.86 -2.68 21.74
N ILE A 477 7.26 -2.47 23.00
CA ILE A 477 6.45 -1.73 23.98
C ILE A 477 6.27 -0.26 23.58
N GLY A 478 7.31 0.35 23.01
CA GLY A 478 7.27 1.72 22.49
C GLY A 478 6.52 1.90 21.17
N SER A 479 6.12 0.80 20.52
CA SER A 479 5.45 0.86 19.22
C SER A 479 4.07 1.50 19.27
N SER A 480 3.65 2.15 18.18
CA SER A 480 2.36 2.83 18.11
C SER A 480 1.17 1.86 18.19
N LEU A 481 1.34 0.62 17.72
CA LEU A 481 0.30 -0.42 17.80
C LEU A 481 0.05 -0.82 19.27
N VAL A 482 1.11 -1.04 20.05
CA VAL A 482 1.00 -1.32 21.48
C VAL A 482 0.43 -0.12 22.22
N LEU A 483 0.89 1.10 21.89
CA LEU A 483 0.33 2.32 22.44
C LEU A 483 -1.18 2.44 22.17
N ALA A 484 -1.65 2.11 20.96
CA ALA A 484 -3.07 2.10 20.62
C ALA A 484 -3.86 1.12 21.50
N PHE A 485 -3.35 -0.10 21.74
CA PHE A 485 -3.99 -1.04 22.67
C PHE A 485 -4.02 -0.54 24.11
N VAL A 486 -2.94 0.09 24.56
CA VAL A 486 -2.88 0.68 25.91
C VAL A 486 -3.90 1.80 26.05
N VAL A 487 -4.03 2.68 25.04
CA VAL A 487 -5.02 3.76 25.05
C VAL A 487 -6.44 3.20 25.07
N VAL A 488 -6.76 2.21 24.22
CA VAL A 488 -8.08 1.55 24.23
C VAL A 488 -8.36 0.89 25.58
N TYR A 489 -7.36 0.21 26.18
CA TYR A 489 -7.48 -0.39 27.50
C TYR A 489 -7.77 0.67 28.58
N LEU A 490 -7.01 1.76 28.63
CA LEU A 490 -7.20 2.83 29.61
C LEU A 490 -8.57 3.52 29.47
N LEU A 491 -9.05 3.73 28.24
CA LEU A 491 -10.40 4.24 28.00
C LEU A 491 -11.47 3.30 28.57
N MET A 492 -11.28 1.98 28.43
CA MET A 492 -12.18 0.99 29.03
C MET A 492 -12.09 0.97 30.56
N VAL A 493 -10.89 1.13 31.13
CA VAL A 493 -10.72 1.24 32.59
C VAL A 493 -11.48 2.44 33.15
N ILE A 494 -11.45 3.57 32.45
CA ILE A 494 -12.23 4.77 32.82
C ILE A 494 -13.73 4.49 32.71
N LEU A 495 -14.18 3.83 31.63
CA LEU A 495 -15.59 3.51 31.40
C LEU A 495 -16.17 2.56 32.45
N PHE A 496 -15.47 1.48 32.78
CA PHE A 496 -15.93 0.45 33.73
C PHE A 496 -15.50 0.71 35.18
N GLN A 497 -14.69 1.74 35.43
CA GLN A 497 -14.09 2.05 36.74
C GLN A 497 -13.43 0.83 37.39
N SER A 498 -12.82 -0.04 36.59
CA SER A 498 -12.25 -1.32 37.02
C SER A 498 -11.10 -1.72 36.10
N TRP A 499 -10.04 -2.31 36.66
CA TRP A 499 -8.90 -2.83 35.88
C TRP A 499 -9.17 -4.22 35.28
N THR A 500 -10.13 -4.97 35.86
CA THR A 500 -10.35 -6.38 35.53
C THR A 500 -11.32 -6.56 34.36
N TYR A 501 -12.45 -5.86 34.34
CA TYR A 501 -13.45 -6.01 33.28
C TYR A 501 -12.92 -5.61 31.88
N PRO A 502 -12.15 -4.51 31.74
CA PRO A 502 -11.48 -4.19 30.48
C PRO A 502 -10.53 -5.27 29.98
N LEU A 503 -9.86 -6.00 30.88
CA LEU A 503 -8.97 -7.09 30.49
C LEU A 503 -9.74 -8.23 29.82
N VAL A 504 -10.93 -8.55 30.35
CA VAL A 504 -11.84 -9.55 29.75
C VAL A 504 -12.27 -9.13 28.35
N ILE A 505 -12.54 -7.83 28.15
CA ILE A 505 -12.93 -7.26 26.86
C ILE A 505 -11.76 -7.33 25.87
N MET A 506 -10.54 -6.98 26.30
CA MET A 506 -9.34 -6.97 25.47
C MET A 506 -8.92 -8.35 24.97
N ILE A 507 -9.35 -9.44 25.63
CA ILE A 507 -9.13 -10.81 25.13
C ILE A 507 -9.80 -11.04 23.77
N SER A 508 -10.84 -10.27 23.42
CA SER A 508 -11.48 -10.37 22.08
C SER A 508 -10.61 -9.80 20.95
N VAL A 509 -9.63 -8.95 21.25
CA VAL A 509 -8.82 -8.23 20.25
C VAL A 509 -7.84 -9.16 19.50
N PRO A 510 -6.99 -9.97 20.16
CA PRO A 510 -6.14 -10.94 19.46
C PRO A 510 -6.94 -11.94 18.59
N LEU A 511 -8.14 -12.30 19.04
CA LEU A 511 -9.03 -13.16 18.29
C LEU A 511 -9.57 -12.48 17.01
N ALA A 512 -9.85 -11.18 17.08
CA ALA A 512 -10.18 -10.41 15.90
C ALA A 512 -9.02 -10.33 14.92
N MET A 513 -7.78 -10.18 15.43
CA MET A 513 -6.60 -10.20 14.58
C MET A 513 -6.47 -11.51 13.81
N LEU A 514 -6.70 -12.67 14.45
CA LEU A 514 -6.77 -13.95 13.74
C LEU A 514 -7.76 -13.89 12.57
N GLY A 515 -8.95 -13.33 12.80
CA GLY A 515 -9.95 -13.13 11.77
C GLY A 515 -9.52 -12.19 10.64
N GLY A 516 -8.82 -11.11 11.00
CA GLY A 516 -8.25 -10.16 10.05
C GLY A 516 -7.16 -10.77 9.19
N PHE A 517 -6.24 -11.54 9.79
CA PHE A 517 -5.23 -12.31 9.06
C PHE A 517 -5.86 -13.34 8.14
N LEU A 518 -6.89 -14.06 8.59
CA LEU A 518 -7.59 -15.01 7.74
C LEU A 518 -8.30 -14.30 6.56
N GLY A 519 -8.93 -13.16 6.81
CA GLY A 519 -9.55 -12.34 5.76
C GLY A 519 -8.53 -11.86 4.73
N LEU A 520 -7.37 -11.38 5.18
CA LEU A 520 -6.28 -10.95 4.33
C LEU A 520 -5.67 -12.12 3.55
N ALA A 521 -5.46 -13.28 4.19
CA ALA A 521 -4.92 -14.48 3.55
C ALA A 521 -5.86 -15.00 2.45
N LEU A 522 -7.18 -14.99 2.68
CA LEU A 522 -8.16 -15.37 1.64
C LEU A 522 -8.10 -14.43 0.43
N VAL A 523 -8.01 -13.12 0.67
CA VAL A 523 -7.87 -12.13 -0.41
C VAL A 523 -6.51 -12.24 -1.10
N HIS A 524 -5.45 -12.52 -0.36
CA HIS A 524 -4.13 -12.78 -0.91
C HIS A 524 -4.16 -13.98 -1.87
N HIS A 525 -4.66 -15.14 -1.41
CA HIS A 525 -4.79 -16.33 -2.27
C HIS A 525 -5.70 -16.08 -3.49
N TRP A 526 -6.78 -15.33 -3.32
CA TRP A 526 -7.67 -14.96 -4.41
C TRP A 526 -7.00 -14.04 -5.45
N THR A 527 -6.25 -13.03 -4.98
CA THR A 527 -5.54 -12.08 -5.86
C THR A 527 -4.32 -12.69 -6.54
N VAL A 528 -3.65 -13.67 -5.92
CA VAL A 528 -2.57 -14.45 -6.56
C VAL A 528 -3.12 -15.35 -7.66
N ALA A 529 -4.34 -15.88 -7.51
CA ALA A 529 -4.96 -16.75 -8.49
C ALA A 529 -5.47 -16.00 -9.74
N ASP A 530 -5.79 -14.71 -9.61
CA ASP A 530 -6.28 -13.88 -10.71
C ASP A 530 -5.17 -12.99 -11.28
N ARG A 531 -4.79 -13.24 -12.52
CA ARG A 531 -3.76 -12.49 -13.26
C ARG A 531 -4.05 -10.98 -13.35
N TYR A 532 -5.33 -10.59 -13.40
CA TYR A 532 -5.74 -9.21 -13.64
C TYR A 532 -5.83 -8.38 -12.35
N LEU A 533 -5.72 -9.03 -11.20
CA LEU A 533 -5.74 -8.38 -9.90
C LEU A 533 -4.32 -8.25 -9.34
N PRO A 534 -3.93 -7.07 -8.85
CA PRO A 534 -2.66 -6.97 -8.15
C PRO A 534 -2.70 -7.76 -6.85
N VAL A 535 -1.59 -8.46 -6.57
CA VAL A 535 -1.40 -9.25 -5.37
C VAL A 535 -1.51 -8.36 -4.14
N GLN A 536 -2.42 -8.70 -3.22
CA GLN A 536 -2.57 -7.98 -1.96
C GLN A 536 -1.68 -8.62 -0.89
N ASN A 537 -0.65 -7.91 -0.47
CA ASN A 537 0.20 -8.29 0.66
C ASN A 537 -0.19 -7.50 1.92
N MET A 538 0.48 -7.79 3.03
CA MET A 538 0.34 -7.00 4.26
C MET A 538 1.10 -5.68 4.12
N ASP A 539 0.40 -4.64 3.71
CA ASP A 539 0.93 -3.29 3.59
C ASP A 539 0.59 -2.42 4.82
N VAL A 540 1.11 -1.19 4.86
CA VAL A 540 0.87 -0.33 6.03
C VAL A 540 -0.61 0.07 6.18
N LEU A 541 -1.40 0.08 5.10
CA LEU A 541 -2.85 0.33 5.17
C LEU A 541 -3.62 -0.86 5.76
N THR A 542 -3.19 -2.09 5.48
CA THR A 542 -3.71 -3.29 6.16
C THR A 542 -3.40 -3.23 7.65
N ILE A 543 -2.21 -2.75 8.05
CA ILE A 543 -1.88 -2.59 9.47
C ILE A 543 -2.77 -1.52 10.13
N LEU A 544 -3.06 -0.41 9.45
CA LEU A 544 -4.08 0.53 9.92
C LEU A 544 -5.44 -0.15 10.11
N GLY A 545 -5.79 -1.09 9.21
CA GLY A 545 -6.98 -1.93 9.35
C GLY A 545 -7.02 -2.71 10.65
N PHE A 546 -5.89 -3.28 11.08
CA PHE A 546 -5.78 -3.95 12.39
C PHE A 546 -5.92 -2.98 13.57
N VAL A 547 -5.39 -1.76 13.47
CA VAL A 547 -5.58 -0.70 14.50
C VAL A 547 -7.05 -0.31 14.61
N ILE A 548 -7.74 -0.13 13.48
CA ILE A 548 -9.18 0.18 13.45
C ILE A 548 -9.98 -1.01 14.00
N LEU A 549 -9.66 -2.22 13.57
CA LEU A 549 -10.32 -3.45 14.01
C LEU A 549 -10.27 -3.60 15.54
N ALA A 550 -9.14 -3.25 16.17
CA ALA A 550 -9.00 -3.25 17.62
C ALA A 550 -10.03 -2.38 18.34
N GLY A 551 -10.35 -1.22 17.80
CA GLY A 551 -11.37 -0.33 18.36
C GLY A 551 -12.79 -0.82 18.08
N VAL A 552 -13.06 -1.28 16.86
CA VAL A 552 -14.41 -1.69 16.46
C VAL A 552 -14.83 -3.00 17.14
N VAL A 553 -13.91 -3.95 17.32
CA VAL A 553 -14.24 -5.25 17.92
C VAL A 553 -14.67 -5.13 19.39
N VAL A 554 -14.05 -4.19 20.10
CA VAL A 554 -14.30 -3.95 21.53
C VAL A 554 -15.77 -3.59 21.79
N ASN A 555 -16.46 -2.95 20.83
CA ASN A 555 -17.87 -2.57 20.96
C ASN A 555 -18.79 -3.77 21.27
N ASN A 556 -18.61 -4.91 20.59
CA ASN A 556 -19.44 -6.09 20.80
C ASN A 556 -19.22 -6.70 22.20
N ALA A 557 -17.97 -6.72 22.66
CA ALA A 557 -17.61 -7.24 23.98
C ALA A 557 -18.09 -6.32 25.11
N ILE A 558 -18.01 -4.99 24.94
CA ILE A 558 -18.56 -4.00 25.89
C ILE A 558 -20.04 -4.30 26.15
N LEU A 559 -20.85 -4.51 25.11
CA LEU A 559 -22.29 -4.73 25.26
C LEU A 559 -22.63 -5.97 26.10
N ILE A 560 -21.88 -7.06 25.94
CA ILE A 560 -22.09 -8.31 26.71
C ILE A 560 -21.69 -8.11 28.18
N VAL A 561 -20.51 -7.53 28.42
CA VAL A 561 -19.97 -7.33 29.77
C VAL A 561 -20.80 -6.31 30.55
N HIS A 562 -21.12 -5.17 29.92
CA HIS A 562 -21.98 -4.15 30.52
C HIS A 562 -23.35 -4.72 30.90
N GLN A 563 -23.97 -5.50 30.01
CA GLN A 563 -25.28 -6.07 30.30
C GLN A 563 -25.24 -7.12 31.41
N ALA A 564 -24.20 -7.96 31.45
CA ALA A 564 -24.01 -8.91 32.54
C ALA A 564 -23.83 -8.20 33.89
N LEU A 565 -23.08 -7.09 33.92
CA LEU A 565 -22.92 -6.27 35.13
C LEU A 565 -24.22 -5.59 35.54
N ASN A 566 -25.00 -5.07 34.58
CA ASN A 566 -26.26 -4.43 34.84
C ASN A 566 -27.29 -5.39 35.45
N PHE A 567 -27.45 -6.59 34.88
CA PHE A 567 -28.33 -7.63 35.44
C PHE A 567 -27.93 -8.06 36.85
N ARG A 568 -26.62 -8.07 37.15
CA ARG A 568 -26.14 -8.34 38.50
C ARG A 568 -26.37 -7.19 39.47
N ALA A 569 -26.36 -5.95 39.00
CA ALA A 569 -26.59 -4.77 39.82
C ALA A 569 -28.08 -4.55 40.13
N THR A 570 -28.97 -4.77 39.16
CA THR A 570 -30.41 -4.53 39.30
C THR A 570 -31.19 -5.76 39.77
N GLY A 571 -30.70 -6.97 39.48
CA GLY A 571 -31.39 -8.23 39.75
C GLY A 571 -32.63 -8.46 38.87
N VAL A 572 -32.87 -7.63 37.86
CA VAL A 572 -34.02 -7.70 36.95
C VAL A 572 -33.58 -7.56 35.49
N ASP A 573 -34.32 -8.19 34.58
CA ASP A 573 -34.08 -8.13 33.14
C ASP A 573 -34.67 -6.87 32.49
N GLU A 574 -34.51 -6.72 31.16
CA GLU A 574 -35.02 -5.56 30.42
C GLU A 574 -36.56 -5.44 30.45
N ASP A 575 -37.27 -6.55 30.72
CA ASP A 575 -38.72 -6.66 30.79
C ASP A 575 -39.26 -6.59 32.24
N GLY A 576 -38.38 -6.45 33.24
CA GLY A 576 -38.72 -6.37 34.66
C GLY A 576 -38.86 -7.72 35.38
N ASN A 577 -38.50 -8.84 34.75
CA ASN A 577 -38.50 -10.15 35.39
C ASN A 577 -37.27 -10.33 36.28
N PRO A 578 -37.39 -11.03 37.43
CA PRO A 578 -36.26 -11.30 38.30
C PRO A 578 -35.23 -12.22 37.61
N VAL A 579 -33.98 -11.77 37.58
CA VAL A 579 -32.83 -12.58 37.14
C VAL A 579 -32.35 -13.41 38.32
N SER A 580 -32.11 -14.70 38.09
CA SER A 580 -31.56 -15.57 39.13
C SER A 580 -30.23 -15.01 39.66
N ALA A 581 -30.01 -15.07 40.97
CA ALA A 581 -28.81 -14.52 41.63
C ALA A 581 -27.48 -15.22 41.26
N ASP A 582 -27.52 -16.26 40.42
CA ASP A 582 -26.34 -16.96 39.92
C ASP A 582 -25.62 -16.09 38.86
N PRO A 583 -24.33 -15.75 39.05
CA PRO A 583 -23.54 -15.01 38.07
C PRO A 583 -23.55 -15.62 36.66
N ASN A 584 -23.67 -16.95 36.55
CA ASN A 584 -23.67 -17.62 35.25
C ASN A 584 -24.98 -17.39 34.48
N GLU A 585 -26.11 -17.36 35.17
CA GLU A 585 -27.41 -17.15 34.52
C GLU A 585 -27.55 -15.70 34.03
N ALA A 586 -27.04 -14.73 34.80
CA ALA A 586 -26.95 -13.33 34.37
C ALA A 586 -26.11 -13.17 33.09
N ILE A 587 -25.03 -13.94 32.94
CA ILE A 587 -24.20 -13.97 31.72
C ILE A 587 -24.96 -14.61 30.55
N VAL A 588 -25.67 -15.71 30.76
CA VAL A 588 -26.48 -16.36 29.70
C VAL A 588 -27.56 -15.42 29.19
N GLN A 589 -28.24 -14.73 30.10
CA GLN A 589 -29.28 -13.77 29.75
C GLN A 589 -28.70 -12.55 29.04
N SER A 590 -27.51 -12.08 29.43
CA SER A 590 -26.83 -10.98 28.75
C SER A 590 -26.44 -11.30 27.32
N VAL A 591 -25.98 -12.53 27.05
CA VAL A 591 -25.72 -12.98 25.68
C VAL A 591 -27.03 -13.02 24.90
N THR A 592 -28.08 -13.64 25.46
CA THR A 592 -29.38 -13.82 24.79
C THR A 592 -30.01 -12.48 24.37
N SER A 593 -30.00 -11.45 25.23
CA SER A 593 -30.55 -10.14 24.88
C SER A 593 -29.70 -9.36 23.88
N ARG A 594 -28.40 -9.67 23.77
CA ARG A 594 -27.44 -8.93 22.93
C ARG A 594 -27.13 -9.61 21.60
N VAL A 595 -27.48 -10.89 21.39
CA VAL A 595 -27.28 -11.59 20.10
C VAL A 595 -27.86 -10.80 18.93
N ARG A 596 -29.13 -10.39 19.00
CA ARG A 596 -29.80 -9.72 17.87
C ARG A 596 -29.17 -8.35 17.54
N PRO A 597 -28.98 -7.43 18.51
CA PRO A 597 -28.27 -6.17 18.25
C PRO A 597 -26.86 -6.35 17.71
N ILE A 598 -26.08 -7.30 18.25
CA ILE A 598 -24.70 -7.56 17.81
C ILE A 598 -24.68 -8.10 16.37
N LEU A 599 -25.58 -9.02 16.01
CA LEU A 599 -25.67 -9.51 14.63
C LEU A 599 -26.10 -8.41 13.66
N MET A 600 -27.02 -7.52 14.06
CA MET A 600 -27.42 -6.40 13.22
C MET A 600 -26.27 -5.43 12.96
N SER A 601 -25.52 -5.03 13.99
CA SER A 601 -24.39 -4.09 13.84
C SER A 601 -23.22 -4.68 13.06
N THR A 602 -22.94 -5.97 13.25
CA THR A 602 -21.86 -6.67 12.55
C THR A 602 -22.21 -6.89 11.09
N LEU A 603 -23.45 -7.28 10.78
CA LEU A 603 -23.91 -7.48 9.40
C LEU A 603 -23.97 -6.17 8.61
N THR A 604 -24.35 -5.04 9.24
CA THR A 604 -24.29 -3.73 8.58
C THR A 604 -22.87 -3.29 8.31
N SER A 605 -21.95 -3.48 9.27
CA SER A 605 -20.54 -3.14 9.11
C SER A 605 -19.86 -3.99 8.03
N VAL A 606 -20.09 -5.31 8.07
CA VAL A 606 -19.63 -6.27 7.06
C VAL A 606 -20.22 -5.92 5.70
N GLY A 607 -21.53 -5.67 5.61
CA GLY A 607 -22.21 -5.29 4.37
C GLY A 607 -21.73 -3.97 3.78
N GLY A 608 -21.31 -3.02 4.62
CA GLY A 608 -20.72 -1.74 4.19
C GLY A 608 -19.28 -1.88 3.68
N MET A 609 -18.49 -2.79 4.26
CA MET A 609 -17.09 -3.01 3.89
C MET A 609 -16.92 -4.03 2.74
N LEU A 610 -17.87 -4.95 2.57
CA LEU A 610 -17.83 -6.01 1.54
C LEU A 610 -17.58 -5.47 0.12
N PRO A 611 -18.23 -4.39 -0.34
CA PRO A 611 -17.98 -3.85 -1.67
C PRO A 611 -16.53 -3.41 -1.88
N LEU A 612 -15.85 -2.91 -0.85
CA LEU A 612 -14.43 -2.50 -0.96
C LEU A 612 -13.50 -3.69 -1.19
N VAL A 613 -13.90 -4.89 -0.76
CA VAL A 613 -13.12 -6.12 -0.94
C VAL A 613 -13.35 -6.71 -2.33
N PHE A 614 -14.62 -6.79 -2.77
CA PHE A 614 -15.00 -7.51 -3.99
C PHE A 614 -15.05 -6.64 -5.25
N LEU A 615 -15.33 -5.33 -5.15
CA LEU A 615 -15.41 -4.49 -6.34
C LEU A 615 -14.00 -4.18 -6.86
N THR A 616 -13.77 -4.54 -8.12
CA THR A 616 -12.50 -4.36 -8.81
C THR A 616 -12.53 -3.08 -9.64
N GLY A 617 -11.52 -2.24 -9.47
CA GLY A 617 -11.37 -1.00 -10.24
C GLY A 617 -10.06 -0.29 -9.93
N PRO A 618 -9.70 0.76 -10.69
CA PRO A 618 -8.48 1.52 -10.44
C PRO A 618 -8.44 2.07 -9.01
N GLY A 619 -7.38 1.77 -8.26
CA GLY A 619 -7.24 2.22 -6.86
C GLY A 619 -8.01 1.41 -5.83
N SER A 620 -8.75 0.38 -6.24
CA SER A 620 -9.40 -0.57 -5.31
C SER A 620 -8.38 -1.34 -4.46
N GLU A 621 -7.13 -1.48 -4.93
CA GLU A 621 -6.07 -2.17 -4.18
C GLU A 621 -5.76 -1.45 -2.86
N LEU A 622 -5.97 -0.14 -2.79
CA LEU A 622 -5.71 0.66 -1.61
C LEU A 622 -6.60 0.27 -0.41
N TYR A 623 -7.87 -0.01 -0.69
CA TYR A 623 -8.89 -0.25 0.33
C TYR A 623 -9.23 -1.74 0.47
N ARG A 624 -8.86 -2.58 -0.49
CA ARG A 624 -9.13 -4.02 -0.46
C ARG A 624 -8.48 -4.67 0.76
N GLY A 625 -7.20 -4.41 1.00
CA GLY A 625 -6.48 -4.95 2.16
C GLY A 625 -7.09 -4.50 3.49
N LEU A 626 -7.34 -3.19 3.64
CA LEU A 626 -8.02 -2.59 4.80
C LEU A 626 -9.39 -3.23 5.05
N GLY A 627 -10.22 -3.30 4.00
CA GLY A 627 -11.57 -3.85 4.06
C GLY A 627 -11.58 -5.35 4.37
N ALA A 628 -10.62 -6.10 3.86
CA ALA A 628 -10.47 -7.54 4.11
C ALA A 628 -10.17 -7.82 5.59
N VAL A 629 -9.24 -7.07 6.18
CA VAL A 629 -8.87 -7.19 7.60
C VAL A 629 -10.07 -6.87 8.49
N ILE A 630 -10.76 -5.75 8.25
CA ILE A 630 -11.91 -5.34 9.06
C ILE A 630 -13.07 -6.34 8.91
N THR A 631 -13.38 -6.76 7.68
CA THR A 631 -14.48 -7.68 7.40
C THR A 631 -14.23 -9.08 7.98
N GLY A 632 -13.06 -9.66 7.71
CA GLY A 632 -12.66 -10.96 8.25
C GLY A 632 -12.56 -10.93 9.78
N GLY A 633 -11.98 -9.87 10.32
CA GLY A 633 -11.85 -9.65 11.75
C GLY A 633 -13.19 -9.56 12.47
N LEU A 634 -14.15 -8.81 11.92
CA LEU A 634 -15.49 -8.68 12.50
C LEU A 634 -16.29 -9.99 12.40
N LEU A 635 -16.25 -10.68 11.26
CA LEU A 635 -16.98 -11.94 11.09
C LEU A 635 -16.52 -13.01 12.07
N ILE A 636 -15.21 -13.25 12.15
CA ILE A 636 -14.63 -14.24 13.05
C ILE A 636 -14.75 -13.77 14.50
N SER A 637 -14.43 -12.51 14.81
CA SER A 637 -14.51 -12.05 16.20
C SER A 637 -15.94 -12.07 16.74
N THR A 638 -16.97 -11.80 15.93
CA THR A 638 -18.36 -11.82 16.41
C THR A 638 -18.73 -13.21 16.93
N ILE A 639 -18.37 -14.26 16.18
CA ILE A 639 -18.60 -15.64 16.58
C ILE A 639 -17.86 -15.91 17.89
N PHE A 640 -16.57 -15.61 17.95
CA PHE A 640 -15.76 -15.99 19.11
C PHE A 640 -16.08 -15.15 20.35
N THR A 641 -16.37 -13.86 20.20
CA THR A 641 -16.74 -12.93 21.28
C THR A 641 -18.00 -13.41 22.00
N MET A 642 -18.99 -13.94 21.26
CA MET A 642 -20.22 -14.47 21.85
C MET A 642 -20.00 -15.71 22.74
N PHE A 643 -18.87 -16.43 22.60
CA PHE A 643 -18.58 -17.62 23.42
C PHE A 643 -17.46 -17.36 24.45
N LEU A 644 -16.35 -16.76 24.02
CA LEU A 644 -15.17 -16.59 24.86
C LEU A 644 -15.37 -15.53 25.95
N VAL A 645 -15.98 -14.39 25.63
CA VAL A 645 -16.18 -13.30 26.62
C VAL A 645 -17.04 -13.78 27.80
N PRO A 646 -18.19 -14.45 27.59
CA PRO A 646 -18.96 -15.08 28.67
C PRO A 646 -18.17 -16.04 29.54
N VAL A 647 -17.36 -16.91 28.92
CA VAL A 647 -16.56 -17.92 29.61
C VAL A 647 -15.50 -17.28 30.50
N VAL A 648 -14.76 -16.31 29.97
CA VAL A 648 -13.72 -15.60 30.72
C VAL A 648 -14.34 -14.73 31.82
N LEU A 649 -15.45 -14.05 31.54
CA LEU A 649 -16.17 -13.25 32.53
C LEU A 649 -16.65 -14.10 33.72
N SER A 650 -17.17 -15.30 33.44
CA SER A 650 -17.58 -16.26 34.48
C SER A 650 -16.39 -16.72 35.33
N MET A 651 -15.23 -17.01 34.72
CA MET A 651 -14.01 -17.34 35.47
C MET A 651 -13.58 -16.20 36.39
N VAL A 652 -13.60 -14.96 35.90
CA VAL A 652 -13.29 -13.78 36.71
C VAL A 652 -14.24 -13.66 37.89
N PHE A 653 -15.55 -13.85 37.68
CA PHE A 653 -16.52 -13.79 38.78
C PHE A 653 -16.32 -14.88 39.83
N GLU A 654 -15.96 -16.11 39.44
CA GLU A 654 -15.65 -17.18 40.40
C GLU A 654 -14.36 -16.92 41.19
N LEU A 655 -13.33 -16.39 40.52
CA LEU A 655 -12.08 -16.01 41.19
C LEU A 655 -12.33 -14.90 42.21
N THR A 656 -13.07 -13.85 41.85
CA THR A 656 -13.44 -12.78 42.77
C THR A 656 -14.28 -13.29 43.95
N LYS A 657 -15.21 -14.23 43.71
CA LYS A 657 -16.01 -14.86 44.79
C LYS A 657 -15.14 -15.64 45.77
N LYS A 658 -14.13 -16.39 45.28
CA LYS A 658 -13.18 -17.12 46.13
C LYS A 658 -12.28 -16.17 46.95
N THR A 659 -11.78 -15.09 46.34
CA THR A 659 -10.96 -14.10 47.05
C THR A 659 -11.75 -13.41 48.17
N VAL A 660 -12.99 -12.98 47.90
CA VAL A 660 -13.85 -12.35 48.92
C VAL A 660 -14.24 -13.35 50.02
N ALA A 661 -14.52 -14.61 49.67
CA ALA A 661 -14.81 -15.64 50.67
C ALA A 661 -13.60 -15.90 51.58
N GLY A 662 -12.38 -15.99 51.04
CA GLY A 662 -11.16 -16.13 51.82
C GLY A 662 -10.81 -14.91 52.69
N ASP A 663 -11.11 -13.69 52.22
CA ASP A 663 -10.94 -12.46 53.00
C ASP A 663 -11.95 -12.37 54.15
N VAL A 664 -13.19 -12.83 53.94
CA VAL A 664 -14.20 -12.88 55.00
C VAL A 664 -13.86 -13.96 56.04
N GLU A 665 -13.43 -15.14 55.59
CA GLU A 665 -13.06 -16.25 56.47
C GLU A 665 -11.83 -15.90 57.32
N SER A 666 -10.81 -15.26 56.74
CA SER A 666 -9.65 -14.75 57.49
C SER A 666 -10.01 -13.60 58.43
N ARG A 667 -10.91 -12.67 58.05
CA ARG A 667 -11.39 -11.61 58.97
C ARG A 667 -12.23 -12.18 60.11
N VAL A 668 -13.01 -13.22 59.87
CA VAL A 668 -13.77 -13.93 60.91
C VAL A 668 -12.82 -14.69 61.85
N GLU A 669 -11.79 -15.38 61.34
CA GLU A 669 -10.74 -15.98 62.18
C GLU A 669 -9.98 -14.93 62.99
N THR A 670 -9.65 -13.78 62.40
CA THR A 670 -8.95 -12.70 63.09
C THR A 670 -9.82 -12.11 64.21
N LEU A 671 -11.11 -11.88 63.96
CA LEU A 671 -12.07 -11.41 64.96
C LEU A 671 -12.36 -12.44 66.05
N ALA A 672 -12.40 -13.74 65.70
CA ALA A 672 -12.53 -14.83 66.67
C ALA A 672 -11.29 -14.92 67.57
N THR A 673 -10.10 -14.79 67.00
CA THR A 673 -8.83 -14.79 67.74
C THR A 673 -8.74 -13.57 68.67
N GLN A 674 -9.20 -12.40 68.21
CA GLN A 674 -9.20 -11.16 69.00
C GLN A 674 -10.18 -11.21 70.19
N LYS A 675 -11.32 -11.89 70.04
CA LYS A 675 -12.28 -12.16 71.13
C LYS A 675 -11.74 -13.13 72.18
N ILE A 676 -10.87 -14.05 71.80
CA ILE A 676 -10.24 -15.02 72.72
C ILE A 676 -9.12 -14.34 73.54
N THR A 677 -8.45 -13.33 72.99
CA THR A 677 -7.36 -12.62 73.69
C THR A 677 -7.78 -11.48 74.62
N ASN A 678 -9.07 -11.10 74.67
CA ASN A 678 -9.50 -10.03 75.58
C ASN A 678 -10.90 -10.30 76.18
N PRO A 679 -11.01 -11.09 77.27
CA PRO A 679 -12.25 -11.21 78.01
C PRO A 679 -12.45 -9.90 78.78
N ARG A 680 -13.41 -9.06 78.35
CA ARG A 680 -13.89 -7.97 79.22
C ARG A 680 -14.46 -8.59 80.50
N PRO A 681 -14.04 -8.16 81.70
CA PRO A 681 -14.62 -8.66 82.93
C PRO A 681 -16.04 -8.11 83.08
N ALA A 682 -16.97 -8.99 83.42
CA ALA A 682 -18.28 -8.61 83.91
C ALA A 682 -18.11 -8.00 85.32
N THR A 683 -18.42 -6.71 85.45
CA THR A 683 -18.62 -6.05 86.74
C THR A 683 -20.11 -5.82 86.94
N ILE A 684 -20.67 -6.60 87.88
CA ILE A 684 -21.88 -6.28 88.63
C ILE A 684 -21.40 -5.75 89.99
N SER A 685 -21.79 -4.53 90.38
CA SER A 685 -21.89 -4.16 91.79
C SER A 685 -22.89 -3.02 92.02
N HIS A 686 -23.70 -3.21 93.05
CA HIS A 686 -24.68 -2.30 93.64
C HIS A 686 -24.16 -0.89 93.96
N SER A 687 -24.98 0.13 93.63
CA SER A 687 -25.52 1.16 94.53
C SER A 687 -26.49 2.05 93.74
#